data_AF-A0A839Q5X0-F1
#
_entry.id   AF-A0A839Q5X0-F1
#
_cell.length_a   1.000
_cell.length_b   1.000
_cell.length_c   1.000
_cell.angle_alpha   90.00
_cell.angle_beta   90.00
_cell.angle_gamma   90.00
#
_symmetry.space_group_name_H-M   'P 1'
#
loop_
_entity.id
_entity.type
_entity.pdbx_description
1 polymer ?
#
loop_
_entity_poly.entity_id
_entity_poly.type
_entity_poly.pdbx_seq_one_letter_code
_entity_poly.pdbx_strand_id
1 'polypeptide(L)'
;MSKGANFAVAAGVGAAVFMGFGCGVASADDTGADSSEQRDAGPSAEESDAGDEQTPPRAEPENAGDRDDADAGEEDADVAAVAEDVDEEVVDDALNNDARNDVAYAEADFDGSEQDADDDDTTTVVDVADEISAVSRDEEPDQATAPVAAAQLLSATAGSRRDLDMHVDVDVETTVTTGALAAATNEVVYTEPPTFFDQLVVASLRVMRGISSFIRFDLYGLIGKVLESERPPWFVKPGLDVRGTDFEVSDGSVWRVWEIHPPNPTGKTVIAVHGGGFIVEPLITHWLDYADMARDTGATVIVPMYPLGTTEAGTAVTVVPAMAEFFSAQIDEHGAENVSIYADSAGPSLALAAVRELVLAGKPLPANMVLLSFTPDGSLSNPDIYDIDDPIIDVDNLDFYTRENHWGDGLDPRDPLLSPLFFEDEVFAALPPTTVYVGELEYALPDTLLLHDKWTAAGGVVSTVVGRGQFHDWALGGLAVNSAAPKVRPDIYRQLGLNDVAAGPVTITTESPSYSDQLVVGILRTLRWLNETTGIKLLSGLAGASILADPPPLFTLGLDVTERSYNGWKVWEIASPTPSGEVVVALHGGGFESEANILHWTDYAQMARDTGATVLVPIYPLAPPKSTGTAETLVPPMADYLAMLIAEHGVDNVSLYGDSAGGSYAVLAVQEMLRRCRIDVTCVPSQAQPSRMVLVSPALHLTLKGPEVDAIDDPILPRHAPGEGPRWNGNWSMDDPRVNPIAGEDLTGLPPTTVYIGTLEKLYPGAIAFRDKLLSQDPTADLTVVIGDGQMHGWALGGIVVNSQAQVWRPNVYRQLGLLPTDSRRYVTLAVA
;
A
#
# COMPACT_ATOMS: atom_id res chain seq x y z
N MET A 1 -33.66 43.07 2.79
CA MET A 1 -33.98 42.60 4.16
C MET A 1 -35.11 41.58 4.05
N SER A 2 -35.05 40.37 4.57
CA SER A 2 -33.89 39.57 5.06
C SER A 2 -34.32 38.10 5.12
N LYS A 3 -33.56 37.20 4.49
CA LYS A 3 -33.62 35.75 4.74
C LYS A 3 -32.32 35.34 5.43
N GLY A 4 -32.35 34.38 6.34
CA GLY A 4 -31.17 33.88 7.03
C GLY A 4 -31.51 32.76 8.03
N ALA A 5 -30.48 31.99 8.38
CA ALA A 5 -30.49 30.89 9.35
C ALA A 5 -31.46 29.71 9.06
N ASN A 6 -30.96 28.73 8.31
CA ASN A 6 -30.92 27.35 8.79
C ASN A 6 -29.45 26.92 8.74
N PHE A 7 -28.96 26.18 9.75
CA PHE A 7 -27.54 25.87 9.93
C PHE A 7 -27.25 24.40 9.63
N ALA A 8 -26.02 24.11 9.19
CA ALA A 8 -25.60 22.75 8.87
C ALA A 8 -25.27 21.92 10.12
N VAL A 9 -25.63 20.63 10.10
CA VAL A 9 -25.21 19.61 11.07
C VAL A 9 -24.80 18.36 10.28
N ALA A 10 -23.59 18.40 9.70
CA ALA A 10 -23.05 17.33 8.85
C ALA A 10 -21.50 17.30 8.80
N ALA A 11 -20.85 17.70 9.90
CA ALA A 11 -19.40 17.57 10.10
C ALA A 11 -19.09 17.73 11.60
N GLY A 12 -18.74 16.65 12.32
CA GLY A 12 -18.49 16.77 13.77
C GLY A 12 -18.43 15.50 14.62
N VAL A 13 -18.08 14.33 14.07
CA VAL A 13 -17.90 13.10 14.88
C VAL A 13 -16.43 12.60 14.82
N GLY A 14 -15.81 12.56 13.65
CA GLY A 14 -14.41 12.13 13.46
C GLY A 14 -13.31 13.06 14.02
N ALA A 15 -13.64 13.96 14.95
CA ALA A 15 -12.69 14.93 15.53
C ALA A 15 -12.55 14.81 17.07
N ALA A 16 -13.30 13.92 17.72
CA ALA A 16 -13.42 13.88 19.19
C ALA A 16 -12.26 13.17 19.93
N VAL A 17 -11.35 12.50 19.22
CA VAL A 17 -10.27 11.69 19.82
C VAL A 17 -9.00 12.51 20.15
N PHE A 18 -8.80 13.67 19.51
CA PHE A 18 -7.49 14.35 19.49
C PHE A 18 -7.24 15.44 20.55
N MET A 19 -8.12 15.64 21.54
CA MET A 19 -7.90 16.60 22.64
C MET A 19 -8.34 16.03 24.00
N GLY A 20 -7.38 15.47 24.75
CA GLY A 20 -7.71 14.70 25.97
C GLY A 20 -6.63 14.60 27.06
N PHE A 21 -5.63 15.48 27.14
CA PHE A 21 -4.64 15.45 28.23
C PHE A 21 -4.26 16.84 28.78
N GLY A 22 -4.23 16.93 30.12
CA GLY A 22 -3.76 18.08 30.91
C GLY A 22 -4.87 19.07 31.31
N CYS A 23 -5.00 19.50 32.57
CA CYS A 23 -4.26 19.15 33.80
C CYS A 23 -5.15 19.30 35.05
N GLY A 24 -4.82 18.57 36.11
CA GLY A 24 -5.06 18.96 37.50
C GLY A 24 -3.72 19.03 38.25
N VAL A 25 -3.56 19.70 39.40
CA VAL A 25 -4.52 20.45 40.22
C VAL A 25 -3.77 21.60 40.91
N ALA A 26 -4.33 22.81 40.95
CA ALA A 26 -3.98 23.83 41.95
C ALA A 26 -5.09 24.90 42.06
N SER A 27 -5.63 25.11 43.27
CA SER A 27 -6.57 26.18 43.59
C SER A 27 -5.92 27.22 44.50
N ALA A 28 -6.05 28.50 44.16
CA ALA A 28 -5.86 29.63 45.08
C ALA A 28 -6.72 30.80 44.59
N ASP A 29 -7.34 31.54 45.51
CA ASP A 29 -8.46 32.42 45.20
C ASP A 29 -8.08 33.82 44.71
N ASP A 30 -8.93 34.31 43.81
CA ASP A 30 -9.44 35.68 43.62
C ASP A 30 -8.89 36.82 44.52
N THR A 31 -8.45 37.93 43.90
CA THR A 31 -9.12 39.25 44.10
C THR A 31 -8.52 40.40 43.24
N GLY A 32 -9.36 40.97 42.37
CA GLY A 32 -9.64 42.41 42.34
C GLY A 32 -8.79 43.40 41.53
N ALA A 33 -9.51 44.29 40.82
CA ALA A 33 -9.21 45.73 40.60
C ALA A 33 -8.01 46.16 39.71
N ASP A 34 -8.01 47.33 39.06
CA ASP A 34 -9.09 48.17 38.49
C ASP A 34 -8.45 49.19 37.50
N SER A 35 -9.27 49.88 36.70
CA SER A 35 -9.11 51.25 36.20
C SER A 35 -7.71 51.79 35.80
N SER A 36 -7.53 51.95 34.48
CA SER A 36 -7.24 53.22 33.80
C SER A 36 -5.93 54.04 34.03
N GLU A 37 -5.37 54.43 32.88
CA GLU A 37 -4.97 55.82 32.51
C GLU A 37 -3.54 56.38 32.74
N GLN A 38 -3.14 57.20 31.74
CA GLN A 38 -2.24 58.37 31.76
C GLN A 38 -0.69 58.25 31.67
N ARG A 39 -0.19 58.58 30.46
CA ARG A 39 0.54 59.84 30.10
C ARG A 39 2.07 59.89 29.89
N ASP A 40 2.40 60.78 28.93
CA ASP A 40 3.56 61.69 28.78
C ASP A 40 5.01 61.13 28.63
N ALA A 41 5.99 61.84 28.06
CA ALA A 41 6.01 62.81 26.93
C ALA A 41 7.46 63.24 26.55
N GLY A 42 8.06 62.71 25.45
CA GLY A 42 9.29 63.23 24.79
C GLY A 42 10.56 63.36 25.67
N PRO A 43 11.59 64.17 25.31
CA PRO A 43 11.95 64.78 23.99
C PRO A 43 12.73 63.77 23.09
N SER A 44 13.53 64.04 22.03
CA SER A 44 14.15 65.22 21.34
C SER A 44 14.17 64.93 19.80
N ALA A 45 14.46 65.79 18.81
CA ALA A 45 15.21 67.06 18.64
C ALA A 45 16.76 66.88 18.49
N GLU A 46 17.46 67.38 17.47
CA GLU A 46 17.18 68.47 16.49
C GLU A 46 17.97 68.34 15.15
N GLU A 47 17.40 68.87 14.04
CA GLU A 47 18.05 69.51 12.84
C GLU A 47 19.06 68.77 11.89
N SER A 48 19.21 69.12 10.59
CA SER A 48 18.46 70.04 9.68
C SER A 48 18.75 69.87 8.16
N ASP A 49 17.92 70.56 7.36
CA ASP A 49 18.15 71.12 6.00
C ASP A 49 17.84 70.30 4.72
N ALA A 50 17.61 71.01 3.60
CA ALA A 50 16.67 70.61 2.53
C ALA A 50 17.18 70.72 1.07
N GLY A 51 16.38 70.17 0.14
CA GLY A 51 16.51 70.26 -1.32
C GLY A 51 15.23 69.75 -2.01
N ASP A 52 14.89 70.28 -3.20
CA ASP A 52 13.53 70.25 -3.76
C ASP A 52 13.47 69.78 -5.23
N GLU A 53 12.25 69.72 -5.79
CA GLU A 53 11.85 69.44 -7.19
C GLU A 53 11.79 67.96 -7.64
N GLN A 54 10.79 67.50 -8.42
CA GLN A 54 9.48 68.06 -8.81
C GLN A 54 8.54 66.94 -9.30
N THR A 55 7.23 67.09 -9.09
CA THR A 55 6.14 66.36 -9.79
C THR A 55 5.13 67.40 -10.32
N PRO A 56 4.26 67.10 -11.32
CA PRO A 56 2.80 67.08 -11.04
C PRO A 56 2.05 66.04 -11.95
N PRO A 57 0.69 65.99 -12.10
CA PRO A 57 -0.02 64.79 -11.64
C PRO A 57 -1.09 64.23 -12.62
N ARG A 58 -1.86 63.27 -12.10
CA ARG A 58 -2.98 62.53 -12.72
C ARG A 58 -4.25 63.38 -12.87
N ALA A 59 -5.01 63.22 -13.96
CA ALA A 59 -6.37 63.75 -14.12
C ALA A 59 -7.22 62.95 -15.14
N GLU A 60 -8.52 62.88 -14.90
CA GLU A 60 -9.61 62.26 -15.68
C GLU A 60 -10.94 62.93 -15.22
N PRO A 61 -12.11 62.79 -15.90
CA PRO A 61 -12.41 62.16 -17.20
C PRO A 61 -13.31 63.05 -18.12
N GLU A 62 -14.14 62.41 -18.98
CA GLU A 62 -15.37 62.91 -19.67
C GLU A 62 -15.31 63.55 -21.09
N ASN A 63 -15.36 62.67 -22.10
CA ASN A 63 -16.50 62.44 -23.02
C ASN A 63 -17.15 63.61 -23.84
N ALA A 64 -17.18 63.48 -25.19
CA ALA A 64 -18.41 63.40 -26.05
C ALA A 64 -18.27 63.94 -27.50
N GLY A 65 -18.64 63.11 -28.50
CA GLY A 65 -19.11 63.50 -29.85
C GLY A 65 -18.06 63.84 -30.93
N ASP A 66 -18.35 63.74 -32.24
CA ASP A 66 -19.49 63.10 -32.93
C ASP A 66 -19.19 62.88 -34.44
N ARG A 67 -19.82 61.83 -35.05
CA ARG A 67 -20.21 61.67 -36.48
C ARG A 67 -19.31 61.30 -37.69
N ASP A 68 -19.86 60.33 -38.44
CA ASP A 68 -20.10 60.19 -39.91
C ASP A 68 -19.18 59.40 -40.89
N ASP A 69 -19.73 58.25 -41.31
CA ASP A 69 -19.86 57.65 -42.68
C ASP A 69 -18.83 56.68 -43.36
N ALA A 70 -19.34 55.44 -43.59
CA ALA A 70 -19.22 54.53 -44.76
C ALA A 70 -17.87 53.82 -45.07
N ASP A 71 -17.80 52.56 -45.57
CA ASP A 71 -18.81 51.64 -46.13
C ASP A 71 -18.37 50.14 -46.08
N ALA A 72 -19.33 49.22 -46.29
CA ALA A 72 -19.25 47.84 -46.80
C ALA A 72 -18.36 46.74 -46.13
N GLY A 73 -19.01 45.68 -45.64
CA GLY A 73 -18.43 44.37 -45.29
C GLY A 73 -19.35 43.56 -44.38
N GLU A 74 -20.17 42.66 -44.94
CA GLU A 74 -21.32 42.06 -44.25
C GLU A 74 -20.97 41.03 -43.15
N GLU A 75 -21.74 41.08 -42.06
CA GLU A 75 -21.82 40.07 -41.01
C GLU A 75 -22.88 39.01 -41.36
N ASP A 76 -22.89 37.88 -40.66
CA ASP A 76 -24.15 37.37 -40.10
C ASP A 76 -23.87 36.49 -38.87
N ALA A 77 -24.78 36.49 -37.89
CA ALA A 77 -24.54 35.97 -36.54
C ALA A 77 -25.72 35.15 -35.98
N ASP A 78 -25.61 34.78 -34.70
CA ASP A 78 -26.55 33.99 -33.91
C ASP A 78 -28.04 34.38 -34.03
N VAL A 79 -28.94 33.41 -33.75
CA VAL A 79 -29.85 33.48 -32.58
C VAL A 79 -30.66 32.18 -32.44
N ALA A 80 -30.94 31.78 -31.19
CA ALA A 80 -31.72 30.59 -30.85
C ALA A 80 -33.24 30.86 -30.75
N ALA A 81 -34.07 29.82 -30.94
CA ALA A 81 -35.49 29.83 -30.61
C ALA A 81 -36.02 28.44 -30.18
N VAL A 82 -37.02 28.46 -29.28
CA VAL A 82 -37.69 27.31 -28.65
C VAL A 82 -38.85 26.79 -29.50
N ALA A 83 -39.17 25.50 -29.41
CA ALA A 83 -40.51 24.96 -29.69
C ALA A 83 -40.79 23.68 -28.85
N GLU A 84 -42.03 23.55 -28.36
CA GLU A 84 -42.63 22.34 -27.77
C GLU A 84 -43.84 21.90 -28.64
N ASP A 85 -44.45 20.75 -28.29
CA ASP A 85 -45.69 20.17 -28.86
C ASP A 85 -45.60 19.69 -30.34
N VAL A 86 -46.45 18.79 -30.87
CA VAL A 86 -47.81 18.34 -30.48
C VAL A 86 -47.98 16.82 -30.66
N ASP A 87 -48.99 16.24 -30.00
CA ASP A 87 -49.46 14.85 -30.09
C ASP A 87 -49.96 14.41 -31.50
N GLU A 88 -50.12 13.09 -31.70
CA GLU A 88 -51.32 12.56 -32.39
C GLU A 88 -51.70 11.15 -31.87
N GLU A 89 -53.00 10.91 -31.61
CA GLU A 89 -53.55 9.69 -31.00
C GLU A 89 -54.52 8.92 -31.93
N VAL A 90 -54.54 7.58 -31.78
CA VAL A 90 -55.69 6.65 -31.93
C VAL A 90 -56.61 6.72 -33.18
N VAL A 91 -56.71 5.59 -33.90
CA VAL A 91 -57.99 5.08 -34.47
C VAL A 91 -58.06 3.54 -34.34
N ASP A 92 -59.25 3.00 -34.12
CA ASP A 92 -59.56 1.61 -33.69
C ASP A 92 -59.66 0.50 -34.78
N ASP A 93 -59.81 -0.73 -34.26
CA ASP A 93 -60.62 -1.86 -34.79
C ASP A 93 -60.02 -2.75 -35.93
N ALA A 94 -60.24 -4.07 -36.00
CA ALA A 94 -61.22 -4.90 -35.27
C ALA A 94 -60.92 -6.43 -35.23
N LEU A 95 -61.69 -7.14 -34.40
CA LEU A 95 -62.15 -8.55 -34.51
C LEU A 95 -61.18 -9.74 -34.26
N ASN A 96 -61.17 -10.19 -33.01
CA ASN A 96 -61.85 -11.43 -32.54
C ASN A 96 -61.55 -12.79 -33.24
N ASN A 97 -61.05 -13.75 -32.45
CA ASN A 97 -61.64 -15.10 -32.43
C ASN A 97 -61.54 -15.74 -31.02
N ASP A 98 -62.56 -16.48 -30.60
CA ASP A 98 -62.72 -17.05 -29.25
C ASP A 98 -62.72 -18.59 -29.31
N ALA A 99 -62.05 -19.25 -28.36
CA ALA A 99 -62.00 -20.70 -28.21
C ALA A 99 -61.60 -21.14 -26.78
N ARG A 100 -62.39 -20.73 -25.77
CA ARG A 100 -62.30 -21.29 -24.41
C ARG A 100 -62.46 -22.82 -24.40
N ASN A 101 -61.81 -23.49 -23.46
CA ASN A 101 -62.47 -24.55 -22.70
C ASN A 101 -61.80 -24.76 -21.32
N ASP A 102 -62.54 -24.50 -20.25
CA ASP A 102 -62.14 -24.82 -18.87
C ASP A 102 -62.35 -26.32 -18.56
N VAL A 103 -61.77 -26.82 -17.46
CA VAL A 103 -62.48 -27.39 -16.28
C VAL A 103 -61.52 -28.23 -15.39
N ALA A 104 -61.10 -27.60 -14.29
CA ALA A 104 -61.05 -28.09 -12.90
C ALA A 104 -60.70 -29.56 -12.52
N TYR A 105 -59.74 -29.64 -11.58
CA TYR A 105 -59.71 -30.44 -10.32
C TYR A 105 -60.02 -31.95 -10.32
N ALA A 106 -59.05 -32.72 -9.77
CA ALA A 106 -59.33 -33.80 -8.81
C ALA A 106 -58.10 -34.04 -7.90
N GLU A 107 -58.31 -34.03 -6.58
CA GLU A 107 -57.38 -34.58 -5.57
C GLU A 107 -57.70 -36.06 -5.33
N ALA A 108 -56.73 -36.85 -4.88
CA ALA A 108 -56.94 -37.99 -3.97
C ALA A 108 -55.61 -38.56 -3.46
N ASP A 109 -55.50 -38.79 -2.15
CA ASP A 109 -54.44 -39.58 -1.52
C ASP A 109 -54.53 -41.06 -1.88
N PHE A 110 -53.44 -41.82 -1.67
CA PHE A 110 -53.58 -43.14 -1.06
C PHE A 110 -52.35 -43.54 -0.24
N ASP A 111 -52.61 -44.09 0.95
CA ASP A 111 -51.63 -44.57 1.94
C ASP A 111 -51.81 -46.09 2.17
N GLY A 112 -50.74 -46.74 2.64
CA GLY A 112 -50.74 -48.11 3.18
C GLY A 112 -50.48 -49.25 2.18
N SER A 113 -49.90 -50.38 2.61
CA SER A 113 -49.27 -50.69 3.92
C SER A 113 -48.43 -51.98 3.84
N GLU A 114 -47.53 -52.18 4.81
CA GLU A 114 -46.97 -53.50 5.23
C GLU A 114 -46.07 -54.25 4.19
N GLN A 115 -45.15 -55.17 4.54
CA GLN A 115 -44.56 -55.65 5.80
C GLN A 115 -43.23 -56.39 5.49
N ASP A 116 -42.35 -56.53 6.50
CA ASP A 116 -41.42 -57.66 6.74
C ASP A 116 -40.36 -58.08 5.66
N ALA A 117 -39.21 -58.69 5.97
CA ALA A 117 -38.41 -58.81 7.21
C ALA A 117 -37.02 -59.45 6.88
N ASP A 118 -36.15 -59.52 7.90
CA ASP A 118 -35.02 -60.46 8.13
C ASP A 118 -33.77 -60.49 7.20
N ASP A 119 -32.60 -60.61 7.87
CA ASP A 119 -31.33 -61.32 7.53
C ASP A 119 -30.62 -61.09 6.16
N ASP A 120 -29.28 -61.13 6.06
CA ASP A 120 -28.34 -62.00 6.77
C ASP A 120 -26.95 -61.36 7.05
N ASP A 121 -26.18 -61.99 7.92
CA ASP A 121 -24.80 -61.70 8.31
C ASP A 121 -23.79 -62.12 7.23
N THR A 122 -22.61 -61.49 7.18
CA THR A 122 -21.33 -62.24 7.28
C THR A 122 -20.12 -61.30 7.34
N THR A 123 -19.51 -61.21 8.52
CA THR A 123 -18.10 -60.82 8.65
C THR A 123 -17.15 -61.91 8.11
N THR A 124 -15.92 -61.55 7.73
CA THR A 124 -14.81 -62.53 7.71
C THR A 124 -13.46 -61.85 8.00
N VAL A 125 -12.82 -62.28 9.09
CA VAL A 125 -11.48 -61.85 9.51
C VAL A 125 -10.52 -63.05 9.40
N VAL A 126 -9.29 -62.84 8.91
CA VAL A 126 -8.18 -63.80 9.05
C VAL A 126 -6.86 -63.05 9.23
N ASP A 127 -6.22 -63.22 10.39
CA ASP A 127 -4.85 -62.80 10.71
C ASP A 127 -3.78 -63.79 10.16
N VAL A 128 -2.50 -63.39 10.21
CA VAL A 128 -1.41 -64.03 11.01
C VAL A 128 0.02 -63.76 10.46
N ALA A 129 0.74 -62.90 11.19
CA ALA A 129 2.15 -62.96 11.67
C ALA A 129 3.42 -63.19 10.76
N ASP A 130 4.45 -62.41 11.11
CA ASP A 130 5.89 -62.71 11.31
C ASP A 130 6.72 -63.65 10.41
N GLU A 131 7.93 -63.20 10.01
CA GLU A 131 9.19 -63.66 10.67
C GLU A 131 10.41 -62.72 10.43
N ILE A 132 11.61 -63.08 10.92
CA ILE A 132 12.71 -62.17 11.30
C ILE A 132 14.10 -62.61 10.76
N SER A 133 14.95 -61.68 10.26
CA SER A 133 16.44 -61.65 10.37
C SER A 133 17.03 -60.41 9.66
N ALA A 134 18.10 -59.67 10.04
CA ALA A 134 19.16 -59.69 11.08
C ALA A 134 20.61 -59.84 10.53
N VAL A 135 21.60 -59.18 11.19
CA VAL A 135 23.08 -59.23 10.96
C VAL A 135 23.59 -58.40 9.74
N SER A 136 24.74 -57.68 9.73
CA SER A 136 25.93 -57.55 10.62
C SER A 136 26.39 -56.09 10.91
N ARG A 137 27.45 -55.94 11.71
CA ARG A 137 28.17 -54.69 12.06
C ARG A 137 29.43 -54.45 11.21
N ASP A 138 30.12 -53.34 11.51
CA ASP A 138 31.58 -53.02 11.45
C ASP A 138 31.83 -51.70 10.67
N GLU A 139 32.71 -50.75 11.03
CA GLU A 139 33.70 -50.57 12.12
C GLU A 139 33.96 -49.05 12.34
N GLU A 140 34.54 -48.61 13.47
CA GLU A 140 34.95 -47.20 13.74
C GLU A 140 36.36 -47.14 14.35
N PRO A 141 37.17 -46.12 14.04
CA PRO A 141 38.15 -45.60 15.02
C PRO A 141 38.39 -44.06 15.03
N ASP A 142 38.23 -43.45 16.22
CA ASP A 142 39.30 -42.79 17.02
C ASP A 142 40.11 -41.64 16.33
N GLN A 143 40.07 -40.34 16.73
CA GLN A 143 40.73 -39.68 17.89
C GLN A 143 40.59 -38.13 17.78
N ALA A 144 40.83 -37.24 18.77
CA ALA A 144 40.88 -37.33 20.26
C ALA A 144 41.02 -35.92 20.94
N THR A 145 40.52 -35.80 22.18
CA THR A 145 40.97 -34.92 23.32
C THR A 145 40.99 -33.36 23.26
N ALA A 146 40.49 -32.76 24.36
CA ALA A 146 40.66 -31.35 24.79
C ALA A 146 41.98 -31.13 25.60
N PRO A 147 42.28 -30.01 26.33
CA PRO A 147 41.51 -29.37 27.45
C PRO A 147 41.42 -27.81 27.29
N VAL A 148 41.21 -26.87 28.25
CA VAL A 148 41.42 -26.72 29.72
C VAL A 148 40.30 -25.86 30.39
N ALA A 149 40.32 -25.83 31.73
CA ALA A 149 39.29 -25.39 32.69
C ALA A 149 39.45 -23.99 33.36
N ALA A 150 38.32 -23.48 33.89
CA ALA A 150 38.09 -22.82 35.20
C ALA A 150 38.67 -21.39 35.53
N ALA A 151 38.20 -20.61 36.54
CA ALA A 151 37.27 -20.88 37.65
C ALA A 151 36.46 -19.66 38.21
N GLN A 152 35.19 -19.92 38.60
CA GLN A 152 34.38 -19.53 39.81
C GLN A 152 34.69 -18.32 40.73
N LEU A 153 33.63 -17.60 41.18
CA LEU A 153 33.12 -17.40 42.60
C LEU A 153 31.90 -16.41 42.59
N LEU A 154 30.68 -16.73 43.09
CA LEU A 154 30.10 -16.53 44.46
C LEU A 154 30.01 -15.05 44.96
N SER A 155 28.93 -14.52 45.57
CA SER A 155 27.69 -15.05 46.21
C SER A 155 26.53 -14.01 46.07
N ALA A 156 25.26 -14.32 45.80
CA ALA A 156 24.20 -14.95 46.62
C ALA A 156 23.59 -14.11 47.79
N THR A 157 22.34 -13.66 47.62
CA THR A 157 21.32 -13.43 48.68
C THR A 157 19.94 -13.82 48.11
N ALA A 158 19.06 -14.44 48.90
CA ALA A 158 17.82 -15.02 48.38
C ALA A 158 16.65 -15.02 49.40
N GLY A 159 15.42 -15.05 48.87
CA GLY A 159 14.19 -15.42 49.59
C GLY A 159 12.97 -14.52 49.28
N SER A 160 11.73 -15.02 49.22
CA SER A 160 11.29 -16.43 49.21
C SER A 160 9.76 -16.56 48.97
N ARG A 161 9.33 -17.44 48.06
CA ARG A 161 8.05 -18.22 48.01
C ARG A 161 7.95 -18.83 46.59
N ARG A 162 8.10 -20.16 46.43
CA ARG A 162 7.14 -21.24 46.71
C ARG A 162 6.13 -21.52 45.58
N ASP A 163 6.67 -22.02 44.48
CA ASP A 163 6.38 -23.31 43.86
C ASP A 163 5.01 -23.97 44.13
N LEU A 164 4.32 -24.32 43.05
CA LEU A 164 3.55 -25.55 42.91
C LEU A 164 3.59 -26.00 41.43
N ASP A 165 4.60 -26.79 41.08
CA ASP A 165 4.73 -27.38 39.75
C ASP A 165 3.71 -28.51 39.51
N MET A 166 3.17 -28.56 38.30
CA MET A 166 2.84 -29.81 37.61
C MET A 166 3.35 -29.70 36.17
N HIS A 167 4.56 -30.19 35.93
CA HIS A 167 5.05 -30.40 34.56
C HIS A 167 4.27 -31.54 33.90
N VAL A 168 3.94 -31.35 32.62
CA VAL A 168 3.85 -32.44 31.65
C VAL A 168 4.91 -32.10 30.60
N ASP A 169 5.94 -32.93 30.50
CA ASP A 169 7.05 -32.67 29.59
C ASP A 169 6.59 -32.89 28.13
N VAL A 170 6.64 -31.83 27.33
CA VAL A 170 6.57 -31.87 25.87
C VAL A 170 7.76 -31.06 25.35
N ASP A 171 8.67 -31.71 24.62
CA ASP A 171 9.85 -31.08 24.04
C ASP A 171 9.45 -30.17 22.87
N VAL A 172 9.13 -28.90 23.17
CA VAL A 172 8.87 -27.86 22.14
C VAL A 172 10.20 -27.27 21.66
N GLU A 173 10.83 -27.93 20.69
CA GLU A 173 12.05 -27.45 20.03
C GLU A 173 11.78 -26.14 19.27
N THR A 174 12.18 -25.02 19.88
CA THR A 174 11.75 -23.67 19.47
C THR A 174 12.48 -23.19 18.21
N THR A 175 12.05 -23.69 17.06
CA THR A 175 12.70 -23.45 15.77
C THR A 175 12.26 -22.10 15.20
N VAL A 176 13.12 -21.08 15.29
CA VAL A 176 12.88 -19.75 14.70
C VAL A 176 13.18 -19.77 13.19
N THR A 177 12.26 -20.35 12.41
CA THR A 177 12.39 -20.54 10.96
C THR A 177 12.17 -19.24 10.18
N THR A 178 13.18 -18.37 10.15
CA THR A 178 13.17 -17.16 9.31
C THR A 178 13.50 -17.49 7.84
N GLY A 179 12.55 -18.15 7.16
CA GLY A 179 12.61 -18.33 5.70
C GLY A 179 11.59 -19.30 5.10
N ALA A 180 10.96 -18.86 4.00
CA ALA A 180 10.27 -19.69 3.00
C ALA A 180 8.93 -20.37 3.37
N LEU A 181 8.02 -19.66 4.07
CA LEU A 181 6.57 -19.98 4.05
C LEU A 181 5.97 -19.69 2.66
N ALA A 182 6.24 -20.54 1.67
CA ALA A 182 5.73 -20.44 0.28
C ALA A 182 4.67 -21.51 -0.06
N ALA A 183 4.36 -22.37 0.91
CA ALA A 183 3.21 -23.26 0.96
C ALA A 183 2.76 -23.33 2.43
N ALA A 184 1.54 -23.77 2.70
CA ALA A 184 1.12 -24.10 4.06
C ALA A 184 1.87 -25.36 4.56
N THR A 185 2.31 -25.33 5.81
CA THR A 185 3.32 -26.24 6.39
C THR A 185 2.83 -27.04 7.62
N ASN A 186 1.56 -26.89 8.01
CA ASN A 186 1.00 -27.37 9.28
C ASN A 186 1.76 -26.79 10.50
N GLU A 187 1.96 -25.47 10.47
CA GLU A 187 2.61 -24.69 11.52
C GLU A 187 1.69 -23.59 12.07
N VAL A 188 1.79 -23.32 13.38
CA VAL A 188 1.26 -22.11 14.03
C VAL A 188 2.42 -21.13 14.24
N VAL A 189 2.35 -19.96 13.60
CA VAL A 189 3.42 -18.95 13.59
C VAL A 189 2.90 -17.66 14.22
N TYR A 190 3.65 -17.09 15.16
CA TYR A 190 3.32 -15.82 15.78
C TYR A 190 4.10 -14.68 15.12
N THR A 191 3.46 -13.54 14.87
CA THR A 191 4.15 -12.35 14.32
C THR A 191 5.13 -11.73 15.33
N GLU A 192 5.89 -10.74 14.89
CA GLU A 192 6.58 -9.83 15.81
C GLU A 192 5.59 -9.13 16.79
N PRO A 193 6.02 -8.75 18.01
CA PRO A 193 5.19 -8.06 19.00
C PRO A 193 4.58 -6.74 18.51
N PRO A 194 3.44 -6.30 19.07
CA PRO A 194 2.75 -5.09 18.64
C PRO A 194 3.59 -3.84 18.92
N THR A 195 3.68 -2.95 17.93
CA THR A 195 4.36 -1.66 18.06
C THR A 195 3.59 -0.72 18.99
N PHE A 196 4.21 0.39 19.39
CA PHE A 196 3.52 1.46 20.14
C PHE A 196 2.31 2.04 19.36
N PHE A 197 2.35 2.03 18.03
CA PHE A 197 1.23 2.47 17.20
C PHE A 197 0.06 1.49 17.30
N ASP A 198 0.32 0.19 17.12
CA ASP A 198 -0.73 -0.84 17.20
C ASP A 198 -1.36 -0.89 18.60
N GLN A 199 -0.54 -0.73 19.65
CA GLN A 199 -1.02 -0.59 21.04
C GLN A 199 -1.92 0.64 21.24
N LEU A 200 -1.64 1.77 20.58
CA LEU A 200 -2.47 2.98 20.63
C LEU A 200 -3.79 2.79 19.86
N VAL A 201 -3.76 2.08 18.72
CA VAL A 201 -4.95 1.70 17.95
C VAL A 201 -5.86 0.79 18.78
N VAL A 202 -5.31 -0.29 19.34
CA VAL A 202 -6.02 -1.23 20.24
C VAL A 202 -6.59 -0.51 21.47
N ALA A 203 -5.84 0.41 22.09
CA ALA A 203 -6.36 1.21 23.20
C ALA A 203 -7.52 2.13 22.77
N SER A 204 -7.46 2.69 21.56
CA SER A 204 -8.53 3.54 21.00
C SER A 204 -9.79 2.73 20.68
N LEU A 205 -9.63 1.53 20.10
CA LEU A 205 -10.72 0.58 19.85
C LEU A 205 -11.42 0.17 21.16
N ARG A 206 -10.66 -0.22 22.19
CA ARG A 206 -11.19 -0.54 23.53
C ARG A 206 -11.97 0.63 24.15
N VAL A 207 -11.50 1.87 23.99
CA VAL A 207 -12.24 3.06 24.45
C VAL A 207 -13.56 3.24 23.67
N MET A 208 -13.57 3.05 22.35
CA MET A 208 -14.79 3.14 21.55
C MET A 208 -15.79 2.01 21.87
N ARG A 209 -15.33 0.78 22.07
CA ARG A 209 -16.14 -0.37 22.53
C ARG A 209 -16.76 -0.08 23.90
N GLY A 210 -15.97 0.44 24.84
CA GLY A 210 -16.44 0.85 26.17
C GLY A 210 -17.47 1.99 26.13
N ILE A 211 -17.34 2.95 25.21
CA ILE A 211 -18.35 3.99 24.99
C ILE A 211 -19.63 3.37 24.43
N SER A 212 -19.54 2.55 23.37
CA SER A 212 -20.66 1.85 22.71
C SER A 212 -21.51 1.06 23.72
N SER A 213 -20.86 0.22 24.52
CA SER A 213 -21.49 -0.58 25.58
C SER A 213 -22.15 0.30 26.66
N PHE A 214 -21.47 1.37 27.11
CA PHE A 214 -22.02 2.30 28.12
C PHE A 214 -23.28 3.04 27.65
N ILE A 215 -23.36 3.42 26.37
CA ILE A 215 -24.53 4.13 25.81
C ILE A 215 -25.62 3.18 25.29
N ARG A 216 -25.34 1.88 25.16
CA ARG A 216 -26.18 0.85 24.51
C ARG A 216 -26.68 1.29 23.12
N PHE A 217 -25.74 1.76 22.32
CA PHE A 217 -25.94 2.14 20.92
C PHE A 217 -24.67 1.79 20.17
N ASP A 218 -24.77 0.88 19.19
CA ASP A 218 -23.59 0.42 18.48
C ASP A 218 -23.02 1.49 17.53
N LEU A 219 -21.82 1.95 17.88
CA LEU A 219 -21.07 2.92 17.10
C LEU A 219 -20.29 2.25 15.95
N TYR A 220 -19.92 0.97 16.06
CA TYR A 220 -19.14 0.26 15.04
C TYR A 220 -20.00 -0.06 13.83
N GLY A 221 -21.15 -0.69 14.02
CA GLY A 221 -22.12 -0.96 12.96
C GLY A 221 -22.64 0.31 12.29
N LEU A 222 -22.78 1.43 13.02
CA LEU A 222 -23.13 2.72 12.42
C LEU A 222 -22.00 3.27 11.53
N ILE A 223 -20.73 3.12 11.92
CA ILE A 223 -19.59 3.53 11.10
C ILE A 223 -19.42 2.59 9.90
N GLY A 224 -19.61 1.28 10.09
CA GLY A 224 -19.66 0.28 9.01
C GLY A 224 -20.66 0.66 7.94
N LYS A 225 -21.92 0.94 8.32
CA LYS A 225 -22.98 1.38 7.39
C LYS A 225 -22.79 2.78 6.78
N VAL A 226 -21.72 3.49 7.14
CA VAL A 226 -21.30 4.75 6.49
C VAL A 226 -20.10 4.51 5.55
N LEU A 227 -19.42 3.36 5.67
CA LEU A 227 -18.28 2.95 4.85
C LEU A 227 -18.60 1.76 3.91
N GLU A 228 -19.80 1.18 4.01
CA GLU A 228 -20.30 0.09 3.17
C GLU A 228 -20.51 0.53 1.71
N SER A 229 -20.34 -0.39 0.76
CA SER A 229 -20.66 -0.17 -0.65
C SER A 229 -20.87 -1.48 -1.41
N GLU A 230 -22.08 -1.66 -1.95
CA GLU A 230 -22.50 -2.69 -2.91
C GLU A 230 -21.67 -2.72 -4.23
N ARG A 231 -20.67 -1.83 -4.38
CA ARG A 231 -19.92 -1.59 -5.61
C ARG A 231 -18.56 -0.92 -5.36
N PRO A 232 -17.51 -1.26 -6.14
CA PRO A 232 -16.21 -0.64 -6.02
C PRO A 232 -16.28 0.88 -6.22
N PRO A 233 -15.83 1.71 -5.24
CA PRO A 233 -15.84 3.16 -5.33
C PRO A 233 -15.01 3.68 -6.52
N TRP A 234 -15.38 4.85 -7.07
CA TRP A 234 -14.73 5.39 -8.26
C TRP A 234 -13.20 5.58 -8.11
N PHE A 235 -12.72 5.84 -6.88
CA PHE A 235 -11.31 6.06 -6.58
C PHE A 235 -10.48 4.79 -6.49
N VAL A 236 -11.08 3.58 -6.38
CA VAL A 236 -10.32 2.32 -6.42
C VAL A 236 -10.13 1.80 -7.85
N LYS A 237 -10.83 2.38 -8.84
CA LYS A 237 -10.82 1.96 -10.25
C LYS A 237 -9.63 2.45 -11.13
N PRO A 238 -8.85 3.50 -10.80
CA PRO A 238 -7.73 3.92 -11.64
C PRO A 238 -6.73 2.78 -11.90
N GLY A 239 -6.39 2.56 -13.17
CA GLY A 239 -5.50 1.50 -13.62
C GLY A 239 -6.14 0.11 -13.77
N LEU A 240 -7.43 -0.07 -13.49
CA LEU A 240 -8.12 -1.37 -13.49
C LEU A 240 -9.38 -1.33 -14.37
N ASP A 241 -9.69 -2.43 -15.06
CA ASP A 241 -10.98 -2.62 -15.75
C ASP A 241 -11.95 -3.30 -14.79
N VAL A 242 -12.89 -2.52 -14.25
CA VAL A 242 -13.75 -2.92 -13.12
C VAL A 242 -15.21 -3.03 -13.56
N ARG A 243 -15.64 -4.27 -13.80
CA ARG A 243 -16.92 -4.64 -14.40
C ARG A 243 -17.89 -5.17 -13.37
N GLY A 244 -19.18 -4.95 -13.61
CA GLY A 244 -20.26 -5.53 -12.82
C GLY A 244 -21.10 -6.43 -13.71
N THR A 245 -21.06 -7.73 -13.47
CA THR A 245 -21.79 -8.78 -14.18
C THR A 245 -22.87 -9.37 -13.26
N ASP A 246 -23.84 -10.06 -13.85
CA ASP A 246 -24.93 -10.71 -13.12
C ASP A 246 -24.83 -12.21 -13.39
N PHE A 247 -24.71 -13.02 -12.33
CA PHE A 247 -24.51 -14.47 -12.39
C PHE A 247 -25.77 -15.18 -11.87
N GLU A 248 -26.37 -16.06 -12.68
CA GLU A 248 -27.50 -16.89 -12.29
C GLU A 248 -26.99 -18.14 -11.54
N VAL A 249 -27.25 -18.20 -10.23
CA VAL A 249 -26.70 -19.25 -9.35
C VAL A 249 -27.66 -20.45 -9.22
N SER A 250 -28.95 -20.20 -9.38
CA SER A 250 -30.01 -21.20 -9.49
C SER A 250 -31.24 -20.58 -10.16
N ASP A 251 -32.20 -21.38 -10.60
CA ASP A 251 -33.44 -20.91 -11.25
C ASP A 251 -34.08 -19.71 -10.52
N GLY A 252 -33.95 -18.50 -11.10
CA GLY A 252 -34.51 -17.26 -10.53
C GLY A 252 -33.71 -16.61 -9.39
N SER A 253 -32.52 -17.10 -9.08
CA SER A 253 -31.57 -16.50 -8.12
C SER A 253 -30.36 -15.94 -8.87
N VAL A 254 -30.20 -14.62 -8.85
CA VAL A 254 -29.13 -13.91 -9.58
C VAL A 254 -28.34 -13.06 -8.60
N TRP A 255 -27.02 -13.24 -8.56
CA TRP A 255 -26.10 -12.42 -7.76
C TRP A 255 -25.39 -11.41 -8.66
N ARG A 256 -25.14 -10.22 -8.13
CA ARG A 256 -24.18 -9.28 -8.73
C ARG A 256 -22.78 -9.81 -8.46
N VAL A 257 -21.92 -9.81 -9.47
CA VAL A 257 -20.48 -10.08 -9.34
C VAL A 257 -19.72 -8.83 -9.77
N TRP A 258 -18.69 -8.45 -9.02
CA TRP A 258 -17.75 -7.41 -9.43
C TRP A 258 -16.41 -8.04 -9.80
N GLU A 259 -16.04 -7.94 -11.07
CA GLU A 259 -14.76 -8.37 -11.61
C GLU A 259 -13.80 -7.17 -11.65
N ILE A 260 -12.65 -7.31 -11.03
CA ILE A 260 -11.56 -6.33 -11.00
C ILE A 260 -10.42 -6.93 -11.83
N HIS A 261 -10.37 -6.60 -13.12
CA HIS A 261 -9.29 -7.04 -13.99
C HIS A 261 -8.12 -6.03 -13.95
N PRO A 262 -6.88 -6.50 -13.71
CA PRO A 262 -5.69 -5.70 -13.94
C PRO A 262 -5.37 -5.58 -15.44
N PRO A 263 -4.55 -4.59 -15.86
CA PRO A 263 -4.33 -4.28 -17.26
C PRO A 263 -3.56 -5.39 -18.00
N ASN A 264 -2.68 -6.12 -17.29
CA ASN A 264 -2.06 -7.36 -17.72
C ASN A 264 -2.46 -8.49 -16.75
N PRO A 265 -3.52 -9.27 -17.03
CA PRO A 265 -3.88 -10.40 -16.19
C PRO A 265 -2.86 -11.54 -16.31
N THR A 266 -2.41 -12.07 -15.18
CA THR A 266 -1.47 -13.21 -15.08
C THR A 266 -2.11 -14.56 -15.41
N GLY A 267 -3.44 -14.58 -15.59
CA GLY A 267 -4.24 -15.80 -15.69
C GLY A 267 -4.66 -16.36 -14.33
N LYS A 268 -4.19 -15.80 -13.20
CA LYS A 268 -4.70 -16.12 -11.87
C LYS A 268 -5.98 -15.33 -11.55
N THR A 269 -6.87 -15.98 -10.81
CA THR A 269 -8.14 -15.42 -10.33
C THR A 269 -8.23 -15.63 -8.83
N VAL A 270 -8.57 -14.58 -8.08
CA VAL A 270 -8.88 -14.66 -6.65
C VAL A 270 -10.37 -14.37 -6.46
N ILE A 271 -11.11 -15.33 -5.91
CA ILE A 271 -12.49 -15.10 -5.49
C ILE A 271 -12.45 -14.52 -4.07
N ALA A 272 -12.95 -13.30 -3.91
CA ALA A 272 -12.91 -12.56 -2.66
C ALA A 272 -14.28 -12.58 -1.97
N VAL A 273 -14.41 -13.35 -0.89
CA VAL A 273 -15.65 -13.48 -0.11
C VAL A 273 -15.55 -12.57 1.11
N HIS A 274 -16.28 -11.46 1.08
CA HIS A 274 -16.17 -10.41 2.08
C HIS A 274 -16.69 -10.80 3.48
N GLY A 275 -16.24 -10.06 4.50
CA GLY A 275 -16.74 -10.14 5.86
C GLY A 275 -18.01 -9.32 6.13
N GLY A 276 -18.13 -8.77 7.34
CA GLY A 276 -19.29 -7.97 7.75
C GLY A 276 -20.41 -8.74 8.46
N GLY A 277 -20.11 -9.90 9.06
CA GLY A 277 -21.06 -10.64 9.91
C GLY A 277 -22.32 -11.14 9.20
N PHE A 278 -22.25 -11.32 7.87
CA PHE A 278 -23.38 -11.58 6.97
C PHE A 278 -24.47 -10.48 6.92
N ILE A 279 -24.24 -9.29 7.48
CA ILE A 279 -25.26 -8.21 7.58
C ILE A 279 -24.78 -6.83 7.11
N VAL A 280 -23.58 -6.73 6.56
CA VAL A 280 -22.96 -5.51 6.01
C VAL A 280 -22.36 -5.83 4.64
N GLU A 281 -22.54 -4.92 3.68
CA GLU A 281 -21.91 -4.95 2.35
C GLU A 281 -20.38 -4.70 2.44
N PRO A 282 -19.59 -5.03 1.41
CA PRO A 282 -18.15 -4.77 1.40
C PRO A 282 -17.82 -3.30 1.72
N LEU A 283 -16.92 -3.09 2.68
CA LEU A 283 -16.50 -1.75 3.09
C LEU A 283 -15.50 -1.17 2.09
N ILE A 284 -15.28 0.14 2.16
CA ILE A 284 -14.22 0.83 1.40
C ILE A 284 -12.83 0.18 1.60
N THR A 285 -12.54 -0.41 2.77
CA THR A 285 -11.30 -1.18 3.02
C THR A 285 -11.19 -2.43 2.15
N HIS A 286 -12.26 -3.22 2.03
CA HIS A 286 -12.33 -4.38 1.12
C HIS A 286 -12.06 -3.96 -0.32
N TRP A 287 -12.73 -2.90 -0.80
CA TRP A 287 -12.54 -2.41 -2.17
C TRP A 287 -11.14 -1.85 -2.45
N LEU A 288 -10.44 -1.33 -1.44
CA LEU A 288 -9.04 -0.94 -1.55
C LEU A 288 -8.13 -2.17 -1.56
N ASP A 289 -8.33 -3.11 -0.64
CA ASP A 289 -7.63 -4.40 -0.57
C ASP A 289 -7.68 -5.15 -1.92
N TYR A 290 -8.88 -5.37 -2.46
CA TYR A 290 -9.10 -6.12 -3.69
C TYR A 290 -8.51 -5.40 -4.92
N ALA A 291 -8.57 -4.07 -4.95
CA ALA A 291 -7.98 -3.28 -6.04
C ALA A 291 -6.45 -3.27 -5.97
N ASP A 292 -5.86 -3.19 -4.78
CA ASP A 292 -4.41 -3.24 -4.60
C ASP A 292 -3.87 -4.66 -4.82
N MET A 293 -4.59 -5.70 -4.40
CA MET A 293 -4.28 -7.09 -4.76
C MET A 293 -4.24 -7.28 -6.28
N ALA A 294 -5.24 -6.77 -7.02
CA ALA A 294 -5.24 -6.83 -8.48
C ALA A 294 -4.04 -6.09 -9.10
N ARG A 295 -3.67 -4.90 -8.57
CA ARG A 295 -2.48 -4.13 -9.02
C ARG A 295 -1.17 -4.86 -8.75
N ASP A 296 -0.97 -5.28 -7.51
CA ASP A 296 0.31 -5.83 -7.01
C ASP A 296 0.62 -7.21 -7.61
N THR A 297 -0.42 -7.98 -7.95
CA THR A 297 -0.29 -9.40 -8.34
C THR A 297 -0.73 -9.70 -9.78
N GLY A 298 -1.35 -8.75 -10.47
CA GLY A 298 -1.92 -8.99 -11.80
C GLY A 298 -2.97 -10.13 -11.84
N ALA A 299 -3.50 -10.58 -10.70
CA ALA A 299 -4.63 -11.50 -10.65
C ALA A 299 -5.95 -10.76 -10.88
N THR A 300 -6.92 -11.39 -11.54
CA THR A 300 -8.30 -10.89 -11.55
C THR A 300 -8.91 -11.14 -10.18
N VAL A 301 -9.47 -10.12 -9.51
CA VAL A 301 -10.19 -10.30 -8.24
C VAL A 301 -11.69 -10.26 -8.52
N ILE A 302 -12.41 -11.28 -8.06
CA ILE A 302 -13.83 -11.49 -8.35
C ILE A 302 -14.62 -11.49 -7.04
N VAL A 303 -15.56 -10.57 -6.90
CA VAL A 303 -16.31 -10.32 -5.67
C VAL A 303 -17.79 -10.69 -5.90
N PRO A 304 -18.25 -11.89 -5.49
CA PRO A 304 -19.67 -12.24 -5.52
C PRO A 304 -20.42 -11.52 -4.40
N MET A 305 -21.43 -10.73 -4.76
CA MET A 305 -22.33 -10.03 -3.84
C MET A 305 -23.43 -11.01 -3.42
N TYR A 306 -23.16 -11.80 -2.37
CA TYR A 306 -24.08 -12.81 -1.87
C TYR A 306 -25.21 -12.20 -1.01
N PRO A 307 -26.40 -12.83 -0.93
CA PRO A 307 -27.51 -12.32 -0.12
C PRO A 307 -27.15 -12.25 1.37
N LEU A 308 -27.21 -11.03 1.94
CA LEU A 308 -27.02 -10.80 3.37
C LEU A 308 -28.15 -11.42 4.19
N GLY A 309 -27.83 -11.89 5.40
CA GLY A 309 -28.77 -12.47 6.38
C GLY A 309 -29.83 -11.50 6.92
N THR A 310 -29.79 -10.23 6.52
CA THR A 310 -30.91 -9.28 6.69
C THR A 310 -32.02 -9.46 5.64
N THR A 311 -31.86 -10.39 4.69
CA THR A 311 -32.78 -10.66 3.58
C THR A 311 -33.36 -12.08 3.64
N GLU A 312 -34.54 -12.28 3.04
CA GLU A 312 -35.23 -13.58 2.98
C GLU A 312 -34.42 -14.69 2.28
N ALA A 313 -33.45 -14.33 1.44
CA ALA A 313 -32.56 -15.26 0.73
C ALA A 313 -31.22 -15.52 1.45
N GLY A 314 -30.92 -14.81 2.54
CA GLY A 314 -29.61 -14.77 3.20
C GLY A 314 -29.35 -15.84 4.25
N THR A 315 -29.93 -17.03 4.12
CA THR A 315 -29.69 -18.14 5.06
C THR A 315 -28.51 -19.01 4.61
N ALA A 316 -27.78 -19.64 5.52
CA ALA A 316 -26.68 -20.54 5.15
C ALA A 316 -27.14 -21.67 4.22
N VAL A 317 -28.36 -22.22 4.45
CA VAL A 317 -28.93 -23.29 3.62
C VAL A 317 -29.27 -22.87 2.19
N THR A 318 -29.39 -21.57 1.90
CA THR A 318 -29.57 -21.03 0.54
C THR A 318 -28.28 -20.50 -0.06
N VAL A 319 -27.43 -19.83 0.74
CA VAL A 319 -26.22 -19.14 0.26
C VAL A 319 -25.02 -20.08 0.12
N VAL A 320 -24.85 -21.10 0.97
CA VAL A 320 -23.69 -22.02 0.88
C VAL A 320 -23.72 -22.87 -0.39
N PRO A 321 -24.83 -23.57 -0.77
CA PRO A 321 -24.86 -24.35 -2.01
C PRO A 321 -24.73 -23.46 -3.26
N ALA A 322 -25.26 -22.23 -3.18
CA ALA A 322 -25.14 -21.24 -4.24
C ALA A 322 -23.67 -20.79 -4.42
N MET A 323 -22.97 -20.48 -3.33
CA MET A 323 -21.54 -20.14 -3.39
C MET A 323 -20.68 -21.31 -3.89
N ALA A 324 -21.04 -22.56 -3.55
CA ALA A 324 -20.37 -23.75 -4.07
C ALA A 324 -20.54 -23.88 -5.60
N GLU A 325 -21.74 -23.64 -6.14
CA GLU A 325 -21.94 -23.67 -7.60
C GLU A 325 -21.24 -22.50 -8.31
N PHE A 326 -21.20 -21.32 -7.69
CA PHE A 326 -20.40 -20.19 -8.17
C PHE A 326 -18.91 -20.54 -8.23
N PHE A 327 -18.32 -21.07 -7.15
CA PHE A 327 -16.93 -21.54 -7.13
C PHE A 327 -16.67 -22.59 -8.21
N SER A 328 -17.58 -23.56 -8.38
CA SER A 328 -17.49 -24.58 -9.43
C SER A 328 -17.40 -23.95 -10.82
N ALA A 329 -18.28 -22.99 -11.14
CA ALA A 329 -18.30 -22.32 -12.44
C ALA A 329 -17.02 -21.51 -12.70
N GLN A 330 -16.51 -20.81 -11.69
CA GLN A 330 -15.24 -20.05 -11.82
C GLN A 330 -14.02 -20.97 -11.97
N ILE A 331 -14.04 -22.15 -11.33
CA ILE A 331 -13.01 -23.19 -11.50
C ILE A 331 -13.09 -23.83 -12.90
N ASP A 332 -14.29 -24.09 -13.42
CA ASP A 332 -14.50 -24.60 -14.78
C ASP A 332 -14.12 -23.56 -15.86
N GLU A 333 -14.24 -22.25 -15.58
CA GLU A 333 -13.84 -21.17 -16.50
C GLU A 333 -12.32 -20.90 -16.51
N HIS A 334 -11.68 -20.85 -15.34
CA HIS A 334 -10.27 -20.42 -15.21
C HIS A 334 -9.27 -21.57 -14.99
N GLY A 335 -9.74 -22.77 -14.64
CA GLY A 335 -8.91 -23.90 -14.24
C GLY A 335 -8.59 -23.88 -12.74
N ALA A 336 -8.70 -25.05 -12.10
CA ALA A 336 -8.52 -25.25 -10.66
C ALA A 336 -7.18 -24.71 -10.14
N GLU A 337 -6.10 -24.89 -10.91
CA GLU A 337 -4.75 -24.43 -10.55
C GLU A 337 -4.57 -22.90 -10.62
N ASN A 338 -5.58 -22.17 -11.10
CA ASN A 338 -5.55 -20.72 -11.28
C ASN A 338 -6.53 -19.95 -10.38
N VAL A 339 -7.51 -20.63 -9.78
CA VAL A 339 -8.46 -20.04 -8.82
C VAL A 339 -7.97 -20.22 -7.40
N SER A 340 -7.88 -19.14 -6.63
CA SER A 340 -7.68 -19.16 -5.18
C SER A 340 -8.81 -18.40 -4.48
N ILE A 341 -9.06 -18.66 -3.19
CA ILE A 341 -10.06 -17.93 -2.39
C ILE A 341 -9.36 -17.03 -1.36
N TYR A 342 -9.81 -15.79 -1.25
CA TYR A 342 -9.47 -14.86 -0.18
C TYR A 342 -10.75 -14.49 0.57
N ALA A 343 -10.75 -14.52 1.91
CA ALA A 343 -11.95 -14.20 2.68
C ALA A 343 -11.63 -13.64 4.06
N ASP A 344 -12.47 -12.73 4.56
CA ASP A 344 -12.31 -12.06 5.86
C ASP A 344 -13.56 -12.16 6.76
N SER A 345 -13.38 -12.02 8.06
CA SER A 345 -14.44 -11.90 9.07
C SER A 345 -15.48 -13.05 9.05
N ALA A 346 -16.57 -12.89 8.30
CA ALA A 346 -17.64 -13.88 8.15
C ALA A 346 -17.49 -14.72 6.87
N GLY A 347 -16.80 -14.17 5.86
CA GLY A 347 -16.58 -14.79 4.57
C GLY A 347 -15.93 -16.18 4.63
N PRO A 348 -14.93 -16.44 5.51
CA PRO A 348 -14.32 -17.75 5.63
C PRO A 348 -15.26 -18.88 6.02
N SER A 349 -16.26 -18.65 6.87
CA SER A 349 -17.22 -19.70 7.24
C SER A 349 -18.10 -20.09 6.05
N LEU A 350 -18.53 -19.13 5.23
CA LEU A 350 -19.21 -19.37 3.96
C LEU A 350 -18.27 -20.05 2.94
N ALA A 351 -17.04 -19.55 2.77
CA ALA A 351 -16.08 -20.12 1.84
C ALA A 351 -15.72 -21.57 2.18
N LEU A 352 -15.42 -21.87 3.45
CA LEU A 352 -15.16 -23.23 3.92
C LEU A 352 -16.36 -24.14 3.72
N ALA A 353 -17.57 -23.70 4.07
CA ALA A 353 -18.77 -24.51 3.90
C ALA A 353 -19.07 -24.79 2.41
N ALA A 354 -18.85 -23.82 1.53
CA ALA A 354 -19.01 -23.99 0.09
C ALA A 354 -17.94 -24.92 -0.51
N VAL A 355 -16.68 -24.83 -0.07
CA VAL A 355 -15.62 -25.77 -0.48
C VAL A 355 -15.87 -27.18 0.09
N ARG A 356 -16.46 -27.31 1.28
CA ARG A 356 -16.93 -28.61 1.80
C ARG A 356 -17.97 -29.25 0.90
N GLU A 357 -18.96 -28.50 0.39
CA GLU A 357 -19.92 -29.04 -0.57
C GLU A 357 -19.25 -29.49 -1.89
N LEU A 358 -18.21 -28.78 -2.37
CA LEU A 358 -17.41 -29.24 -3.51
C LEU A 358 -16.66 -30.56 -3.21
N VAL A 359 -16.05 -30.68 -2.02
CA VAL A 359 -15.37 -31.90 -1.56
C VAL A 359 -16.34 -33.07 -1.50
N LEU A 360 -17.51 -32.91 -0.87
CA LEU A 360 -18.52 -33.96 -0.74
C LEU A 360 -19.14 -34.35 -2.10
N ALA A 361 -19.24 -33.42 -3.04
CA ALA A 361 -19.65 -33.68 -4.41
C ALA A 361 -18.55 -34.32 -5.29
N GLY A 362 -17.29 -34.37 -4.82
CA GLY A 362 -16.13 -34.80 -5.60
C GLY A 362 -15.81 -33.87 -6.78
N LYS A 363 -16.20 -32.59 -6.68
CA LYS A 363 -15.90 -31.55 -7.68
C LYS A 363 -14.45 -31.07 -7.57
N PRO A 364 -13.88 -30.45 -8.62
CA PRO A 364 -12.61 -29.73 -8.53
C PRO A 364 -12.64 -28.64 -7.45
N LEU A 365 -11.48 -28.38 -6.84
CA LEU A 365 -11.29 -27.44 -5.73
C LEU A 365 -10.36 -26.28 -6.17
N PRO A 366 -10.43 -25.11 -5.54
CA PRO A 366 -9.48 -24.02 -5.80
C PRO A 366 -8.06 -24.41 -5.34
N ALA A 367 -7.04 -23.80 -5.94
CA ALA A 367 -5.63 -24.11 -5.69
C ALA A 367 -5.18 -23.84 -4.24
N ASN A 368 -5.60 -22.71 -3.66
CA ASN A 368 -5.22 -22.29 -2.30
C ASN A 368 -6.34 -21.44 -1.67
N MET A 369 -6.32 -21.29 -0.34
CA MET A 369 -7.17 -20.34 0.38
C MET A 369 -6.36 -19.50 1.39
N VAL A 370 -6.74 -18.23 1.55
CA VAL A 370 -6.32 -17.40 2.69
C VAL A 370 -7.54 -16.80 3.38
N LEU A 371 -7.64 -17.06 4.68
CA LEU A 371 -8.82 -16.80 5.51
C LEU A 371 -8.42 -15.92 6.70
N LEU A 372 -9.14 -14.82 6.94
CA LEU A 372 -8.84 -13.89 8.04
C LEU A 372 -9.96 -13.91 9.09
N SER A 373 -9.58 -13.95 10.37
CA SER A 373 -10.38 -13.54 11.54
C SER A 373 -11.83 -14.05 11.57
N PHE A 374 -12.03 -15.37 11.53
CA PHE A 374 -13.38 -15.98 11.48
C PHE A 374 -13.69 -16.87 12.68
N THR A 375 -14.98 -17.14 12.90
CA THR A 375 -15.49 -17.97 14.00
C THR A 375 -15.63 -19.44 13.58
N PRO A 376 -14.88 -20.39 14.16
CA PRO A 376 -14.99 -21.82 13.82
C PRO A 376 -16.15 -22.56 14.52
N ASP A 377 -16.55 -22.12 15.72
CA ASP A 377 -17.74 -22.59 16.45
C ASP A 377 -18.74 -21.44 16.69
N GLY A 378 -19.73 -21.31 15.82
CA GLY A 378 -20.86 -20.39 15.98
C GLY A 378 -21.78 -20.71 17.16
N SER A 379 -21.59 -21.84 17.87
CA SER A 379 -22.23 -22.12 19.16
C SER A 379 -21.48 -21.51 20.36
N LEU A 380 -20.31 -20.91 20.13
CA LEU A 380 -19.47 -20.21 21.12
C LEU A 380 -19.23 -21.05 22.38
N SER A 381 -19.02 -22.36 22.22
CA SER A 381 -19.11 -23.31 23.33
C SER A 381 -17.78 -23.62 24.02
N ASN A 382 -16.68 -23.07 23.50
CA ASN A 382 -15.38 -23.08 24.14
C ASN A 382 -15.33 -21.99 25.24
N PRO A 383 -15.07 -22.34 26.51
CA PRO A 383 -15.04 -21.36 27.59
C PRO A 383 -13.89 -20.35 27.48
N ASP A 384 -12.78 -20.71 26.82
CA ASP A 384 -11.56 -19.88 26.76
C ASP A 384 -11.77 -18.62 25.90
N ILE A 385 -12.81 -18.61 25.05
CA ILE A 385 -13.30 -17.43 24.31
C ILE A 385 -13.53 -16.23 25.26
N TYR A 386 -14.14 -16.49 26.41
CA TYR A 386 -14.62 -15.46 27.34
C TYR A 386 -13.51 -14.84 28.20
N ASP A 387 -12.29 -15.37 28.15
CA ASP A 387 -11.11 -14.80 28.80
C ASP A 387 -10.38 -13.76 27.91
N ILE A 388 -10.79 -13.58 26.64
CA ILE A 388 -10.16 -12.64 25.68
C ILE A 388 -10.94 -11.32 25.59
N ASP A 389 -10.27 -10.21 25.94
CA ASP A 389 -10.81 -8.85 25.83
C ASP A 389 -10.66 -8.29 24.39
N ASP A 390 -11.53 -8.71 23.49
CA ASP A 390 -11.51 -8.34 22.08
C ASP A 390 -11.76 -6.84 21.84
N PRO A 391 -10.87 -6.09 21.14
CA PRO A 391 -11.03 -4.65 20.96
C PRO A 391 -12.23 -4.21 20.09
N ILE A 392 -12.80 -5.11 19.27
CA ILE A 392 -13.86 -4.81 18.31
C ILE A 392 -15.15 -5.54 18.68
N ILE A 393 -15.10 -6.86 18.85
CA ILE A 393 -16.29 -7.68 19.08
C ILE A 393 -16.55 -7.85 20.59
N ASP A 394 -17.81 -7.76 20.98
CA ASP A 394 -18.24 -7.92 22.39
C ASP A 394 -19.05 -9.21 22.48
N VAL A 395 -18.39 -10.31 22.88
CA VAL A 395 -18.99 -11.67 22.91
C VAL A 395 -20.13 -11.79 23.94
N ASP A 396 -20.13 -10.93 24.97
CA ASP A 396 -21.25 -10.78 25.91
C ASP A 396 -22.45 -10.01 25.32
N ASN A 397 -22.31 -9.40 24.13
CA ASN A 397 -23.27 -8.47 23.54
C ASN A 397 -23.26 -8.47 21.99
N LEU A 398 -23.57 -9.63 21.39
CA LEU A 398 -23.66 -9.82 19.94
C LEU A 398 -24.96 -9.27 19.30
N ASP A 399 -25.65 -8.34 19.95
CA ASP A 399 -26.96 -7.78 19.53
C ASP A 399 -26.89 -7.14 18.12
N PHE A 400 -25.76 -6.57 17.72
CA PHE A 400 -25.58 -6.05 16.35
C PHE A 400 -25.61 -7.18 15.31
N TYR A 401 -24.83 -8.24 15.54
CA TYR A 401 -24.62 -9.34 14.59
C TYR A 401 -25.76 -10.36 14.53
N THR A 402 -26.69 -10.35 15.50
CA THR A 402 -27.69 -11.42 15.67
C THR A 402 -29.15 -10.95 15.57
N ARG A 403 -29.47 -9.72 15.99
CA ARG A 403 -30.86 -9.25 16.17
C ARG A 403 -31.68 -9.12 14.88
N GLU A 404 -31.03 -8.97 13.73
CA GLU A 404 -31.63 -8.87 12.39
C GLU A 404 -30.94 -9.84 11.40
N ASN A 405 -30.34 -10.93 11.89
CA ASN A 405 -29.53 -11.84 11.10
C ASN A 405 -30.14 -13.25 11.04
N HIS A 406 -30.64 -13.63 9.86
CA HIS A 406 -31.24 -14.91 9.56
C HIS A 406 -30.24 -15.96 9.03
N TRP A 407 -28.92 -15.68 9.05
CA TRP A 407 -27.90 -16.60 8.51
C TRP A 407 -28.01 -18.03 9.05
N GLY A 408 -28.24 -18.17 10.36
CA GLY A 408 -28.39 -19.46 11.05
C GLY A 408 -29.82 -20.01 11.14
N ASP A 409 -30.82 -19.39 10.49
CA ASP A 409 -32.22 -19.78 10.69
C ASP A 409 -32.49 -21.23 10.27
N GLY A 410 -33.01 -22.03 11.22
CA GLY A 410 -33.37 -23.43 11.01
C GLY A 410 -32.25 -24.45 11.27
N LEU A 411 -31.03 -24.02 11.58
CA LEU A 411 -29.89 -24.90 11.87
C LEU A 411 -29.55 -24.97 13.37
N ASP A 412 -28.80 -26.00 13.77
CA ASP A 412 -28.09 -26.00 15.05
C ASP A 412 -26.84 -25.10 14.91
N PRO A 413 -26.46 -24.28 15.91
CA PRO A 413 -25.23 -23.49 15.84
C PRO A 413 -23.93 -24.32 15.65
N ARG A 414 -23.95 -25.65 15.83
CA ARG A 414 -22.85 -26.56 15.48
C ARG A 414 -22.98 -27.24 14.12
N ASP A 415 -23.98 -26.88 13.32
CA ASP A 415 -24.12 -27.42 11.97
C ASP A 415 -22.89 -27.03 11.11
N PRO A 416 -22.30 -27.97 10.33
CA PRO A 416 -21.19 -27.67 9.43
C PRO A 416 -21.43 -26.46 8.50
N LEU A 417 -22.67 -26.16 8.10
CA LEU A 417 -22.97 -24.98 7.27
C LEU A 417 -22.75 -23.64 7.98
N LEU A 418 -22.61 -23.64 9.31
CA LEU A 418 -22.32 -22.46 10.14
C LEU A 418 -20.93 -22.49 10.75
N SER A 419 -20.47 -23.68 11.15
CA SER A 419 -19.37 -23.85 12.10
C SER A 419 -18.33 -24.85 11.59
N PRO A 420 -17.30 -24.38 10.86
CA PRO A 420 -16.28 -25.23 10.24
C PRO A 420 -15.56 -26.19 11.19
N LEU A 421 -15.52 -25.93 12.51
CA LEU A 421 -14.94 -26.83 13.50
C LEU A 421 -15.57 -28.23 13.50
N PHE A 422 -16.84 -28.35 13.09
CA PHE A 422 -17.59 -29.61 13.07
C PHE A 422 -17.58 -30.34 11.72
N PHE A 423 -16.75 -29.91 10.76
CA PHE A 423 -16.48 -30.67 9.53
C PHE A 423 -16.00 -32.10 9.82
N GLU A 424 -16.24 -32.99 8.87
CA GLU A 424 -15.76 -34.36 8.84
C GLU A 424 -14.24 -34.41 8.61
N ASP A 425 -13.56 -35.42 9.16
CA ASP A 425 -12.10 -35.54 9.05
C ASP A 425 -11.68 -35.79 7.59
N GLU A 426 -12.49 -36.53 6.82
CA GLU A 426 -12.31 -36.71 5.37
C GLU A 426 -12.46 -35.40 4.58
N VAL A 427 -13.24 -34.44 5.07
CA VAL A 427 -13.33 -33.10 4.48
C VAL A 427 -12.06 -32.32 4.77
N PHE A 428 -11.61 -32.27 6.03
CA PHE A 428 -10.35 -31.61 6.40
C PHE A 428 -9.15 -32.15 5.62
N ALA A 429 -9.07 -33.47 5.43
CA ALA A 429 -8.02 -34.13 4.65
C ALA A 429 -8.03 -33.75 3.16
N ALA A 430 -9.18 -33.32 2.63
CA ALA A 430 -9.37 -32.97 1.22
C ALA A 430 -9.48 -31.46 0.94
N LEU A 431 -9.61 -30.61 1.96
CA LEU A 431 -9.59 -29.15 1.78
C LEU A 431 -8.25 -28.69 1.17
N PRO A 432 -8.28 -27.68 0.27
CA PRO A 432 -7.08 -27.19 -0.38
C PRO A 432 -6.14 -26.44 0.60
N PRO A 433 -4.84 -26.32 0.28
CA PRO A 433 -3.86 -25.64 1.11
C PRO A 433 -4.33 -24.27 1.60
N THR A 434 -4.44 -24.11 2.91
CA THR A 434 -5.07 -22.93 3.53
C THR A 434 -4.12 -22.24 4.51
N THR A 435 -4.09 -20.90 4.50
CA THR A 435 -3.54 -20.11 5.62
C THR A 435 -4.64 -19.32 6.32
N VAL A 436 -4.70 -19.44 7.64
CA VAL A 436 -5.60 -18.68 8.52
C VAL A 436 -4.81 -17.57 9.22
N TYR A 437 -5.30 -16.34 9.20
CA TYR A 437 -4.78 -15.24 10.01
C TYR A 437 -5.75 -14.92 11.13
N VAL A 438 -5.25 -14.72 12.35
CA VAL A 438 -6.05 -14.44 13.55
C VAL A 438 -5.26 -13.57 14.52
N GLY A 439 -5.89 -12.63 15.21
CA GLY A 439 -5.25 -11.77 16.20
C GLY A 439 -5.08 -12.44 17.56
N GLU A 440 -3.99 -12.12 18.28
CA GLU A 440 -3.77 -12.52 19.68
C GLU A 440 -4.85 -11.94 20.63
N LEU A 441 -5.59 -10.92 20.18
CA LEU A 441 -6.71 -10.31 20.91
C LEU A 441 -8.09 -10.66 20.33
N GLU A 442 -8.21 -11.59 19.38
CA GLU A 442 -9.51 -12.00 18.84
C GLU A 442 -10.18 -13.07 19.72
N TYR A 443 -11.48 -12.91 19.99
CA TYR A 443 -12.24 -13.91 20.74
C TYR A 443 -12.26 -15.29 20.07
N ALA A 444 -12.07 -15.34 18.74
CA ALA A 444 -12.07 -16.56 17.93
C ALA A 444 -10.71 -17.31 17.94
N LEU A 445 -9.66 -16.77 18.58
CA LEU A 445 -8.34 -17.41 18.63
C LEU A 445 -8.35 -18.84 19.23
N PRO A 446 -9.04 -19.14 20.36
CA PRO A 446 -8.99 -20.48 20.95
C PRO A 446 -9.54 -21.57 20.03
N ASP A 447 -10.65 -21.28 19.35
CA ASP A 447 -11.25 -22.19 18.38
C ASP A 447 -10.46 -22.24 17.07
N THR A 448 -9.77 -21.17 16.69
CA THR A 448 -8.88 -21.17 15.51
C THR A 448 -7.68 -22.09 15.71
N LEU A 449 -7.16 -22.16 16.94
CA LEU A 449 -6.11 -23.11 17.31
C LEU A 449 -6.67 -24.55 17.38
N LEU A 450 -7.86 -24.76 17.96
CA LEU A 450 -8.51 -26.07 17.98
C LEU A 450 -8.87 -26.59 16.57
N LEU A 451 -9.24 -25.68 15.65
CA LEU A 451 -9.46 -25.97 14.24
C LEU A 451 -8.15 -26.37 13.55
N HIS A 452 -7.04 -25.65 13.81
CA HIS A 452 -5.72 -25.98 13.28
C HIS A 452 -5.28 -27.39 13.70
N ASP A 453 -5.43 -27.72 14.99
CA ASP A 453 -5.10 -29.05 15.53
C ASP A 453 -5.95 -30.14 14.89
N LYS A 454 -7.28 -29.94 14.79
CA LYS A 454 -8.18 -30.93 14.18
C LYS A 454 -7.88 -31.14 12.68
N TRP A 455 -7.72 -30.06 11.93
CA TRP A 455 -7.44 -30.10 10.49
C TRP A 455 -6.09 -30.78 10.21
N THR A 456 -5.06 -30.46 11.00
CA THR A 456 -3.75 -31.11 10.93
C THR A 456 -3.82 -32.59 11.33
N ALA A 457 -4.58 -32.94 12.37
CA ALA A 457 -4.74 -34.34 12.82
C ALA A 457 -5.49 -35.22 11.80
N ALA A 458 -6.43 -34.63 11.05
CA ALA A 458 -7.09 -35.27 9.90
C ALA A 458 -6.15 -35.48 8.69
N GLY A 459 -4.96 -34.85 8.68
CA GLY A 459 -3.98 -34.96 7.60
C GLY A 459 -4.16 -33.94 6.47
N GLY A 460 -4.97 -32.89 6.68
CA GLY A 460 -5.09 -31.78 5.75
C GLY A 460 -3.90 -30.81 5.80
N VAL A 461 -3.97 -29.75 5.00
CA VAL A 461 -2.87 -28.77 4.84
C VAL A 461 -3.35 -27.37 5.24
N VAL A 462 -3.01 -26.95 6.45
CA VAL A 462 -3.38 -25.66 7.06
C VAL A 462 -2.14 -24.95 7.61
N SER A 463 -2.19 -23.64 7.84
CA SER A 463 -1.20 -22.90 8.63
C SER A 463 -1.88 -21.73 9.31
N THR A 464 -1.46 -21.37 10.52
CA THR A 464 -2.13 -20.33 11.31
C THR A 464 -1.15 -19.24 11.71
N VAL A 465 -1.39 -18.01 11.28
CA VAL A 465 -0.58 -16.83 11.60
C VAL A 465 -1.27 -16.01 12.69
N VAL A 466 -0.74 -16.07 13.91
CA VAL A 466 -1.26 -15.35 15.07
C VAL A 466 -0.60 -13.97 15.17
N GLY A 467 -1.38 -12.93 14.89
CA GLY A 467 -0.97 -11.53 14.98
C GLY A 467 -0.81 -11.09 16.42
N ARG A 468 0.43 -10.92 16.89
CA ARG A 468 0.71 -10.53 18.28
C ARG A 468 0.21 -9.13 18.61
N GLY A 469 -0.58 -9.03 19.67
CA GLY A 469 -1.35 -7.85 20.07
C GLY A 469 -2.29 -7.30 19.00
N GLN A 470 -2.64 -8.09 17.98
CA GLN A 470 -3.51 -7.67 16.88
C GLN A 470 -4.98 -8.00 17.18
N PHE A 471 -5.88 -7.31 16.47
CA PHE A 471 -7.33 -7.30 16.67
C PHE A 471 -8.07 -7.91 15.47
N HIS A 472 -9.41 -7.98 15.53
CA HIS A 472 -10.25 -8.55 14.46
C HIS A 472 -10.02 -7.92 13.07
N ASP A 473 -9.86 -8.75 12.05
CA ASP A 473 -9.51 -8.39 10.65
C ASP A 473 -8.17 -7.63 10.49
N TRP A 474 -7.22 -7.76 11.44
CA TRP A 474 -5.96 -7.00 11.44
C TRP A 474 -5.08 -7.13 10.18
N ALA A 475 -5.24 -8.21 9.42
CA ALA A 475 -4.45 -8.54 8.23
C ALA A 475 -5.08 -8.05 6.92
N LEU A 476 -6.31 -7.51 6.98
CA LEU A 476 -7.01 -6.92 5.84
C LEU A 476 -6.24 -5.71 5.28
N GLY A 477 -6.27 -5.54 3.96
CA GLY A 477 -5.51 -4.52 3.24
C GLY A 477 -6.19 -3.14 3.15
N GLY A 478 -5.69 -2.34 2.20
CA GLY A 478 -6.33 -1.12 1.73
C GLY A 478 -6.14 0.14 2.60
N LEU A 479 -6.14 0.05 3.94
CA LEU A 479 -5.81 1.17 4.83
C LEU A 479 -4.79 0.77 5.89
N ALA A 480 -3.72 1.56 6.02
CA ALA A 480 -2.67 1.37 7.02
C ALA A 480 -3.09 1.82 8.45
N VAL A 481 -4.22 1.29 8.93
CA VAL A 481 -4.69 1.47 10.33
C VAL A 481 -3.90 0.61 11.33
N ASN A 482 -3.02 -0.26 10.84
CA ASN A 482 -2.21 -1.21 11.58
C ASN A 482 -0.81 -1.29 10.93
N SER A 483 0.27 -1.37 11.73
CA SER A 483 1.63 -1.56 11.20
C SER A 483 1.99 -3.02 10.88
N ALA A 484 1.16 -3.99 11.29
CA ALA A 484 1.38 -5.41 11.01
C ALA A 484 0.81 -5.85 9.65
N ALA A 485 -0.38 -5.37 9.25
CA ALA A 485 -1.04 -5.78 8.00
C ALA A 485 -0.13 -5.68 6.76
N PRO A 486 0.54 -4.52 6.48
CA PRO A 486 1.36 -4.39 5.27
C PRO A 486 2.57 -5.33 5.23
N LYS A 487 3.03 -5.84 6.38
CA LYS A 487 4.17 -6.77 6.47
C LYS A 487 3.79 -8.19 6.03
N VAL A 488 2.52 -8.58 6.22
CA VAL A 488 2.02 -9.91 5.81
C VAL A 488 1.33 -9.92 4.46
N ARG A 489 1.01 -8.76 3.87
CA ARG A 489 0.44 -8.67 2.51
C ARG A 489 1.24 -9.41 1.42
N PRO A 490 2.58 -9.32 1.35
CA PRO A 490 3.34 -10.14 0.41
C PRO A 490 3.10 -11.63 0.65
N ASP A 491 3.13 -12.07 1.92
CA ASP A 491 2.98 -13.47 2.28
C ASP A 491 1.58 -14.02 1.99
N ILE A 492 0.54 -13.20 2.16
CA ILE A 492 -0.83 -13.49 1.72
C ILE A 492 -0.88 -13.72 0.20
N TYR A 493 -0.26 -12.85 -0.61
CA TYR A 493 -0.17 -13.06 -2.06
C TYR A 493 0.60 -14.35 -2.41
N ARG A 494 1.66 -14.67 -1.66
CA ARG A 494 2.45 -15.90 -1.85
C ARG A 494 1.65 -17.15 -1.47
N GLN A 495 0.80 -17.11 -0.45
CA GLN A 495 -0.09 -18.20 -0.03
C GLN A 495 -1.29 -18.37 -0.96
N LEU A 496 -1.81 -17.30 -1.56
CA LEU A 496 -2.80 -17.34 -2.65
C LEU A 496 -2.23 -17.90 -3.96
N GLY A 497 -0.96 -18.29 -4.01
CA GLY A 497 -0.31 -18.86 -5.21
C GLY A 497 0.15 -17.83 -6.24
N LEU A 498 0.22 -16.55 -5.88
CA LEU A 498 0.50 -15.43 -6.79
C LEU A 498 2.01 -15.10 -6.90
N ASN A 499 2.87 -16.11 -6.67
CA ASN A 499 4.33 -15.95 -6.49
C ASN A 499 5.10 -15.52 -7.75
N ASP A 500 4.69 -16.00 -8.93
CA ASP A 500 5.47 -15.87 -10.17
C ASP A 500 5.49 -14.44 -10.77
N VAL A 501 4.91 -13.48 -10.05
CA VAL A 501 4.73 -12.07 -10.44
C VAL A 501 5.87 -11.19 -9.92
N ALA A 502 6.83 -11.75 -9.17
CA ALA A 502 8.00 -11.04 -8.63
C ALA A 502 9.00 -10.49 -9.67
N ALA A 503 8.71 -10.62 -10.97
CA ALA A 503 9.39 -9.94 -12.07
C ALA A 503 8.64 -8.66 -12.56
N GLY A 504 7.49 -8.34 -11.94
CA GLY A 504 6.71 -7.13 -12.19
C GLY A 504 7.15 -5.93 -11.33
N PRO A 505 6.43 -4.80 -11.44
CA PRO A 505 6.77 -3.55 -10.76
C PRO A 505 6.59 -3.65 -9.24
N VAL A 506 7.64 -3.37 -8.47
CA VAL A 506 7.63 -3.58 -7.01
C VAL A 506 7.47 -2.26 -6.25
N THR A 507 6.42 -2.12 -5.45
CA THR A 507 6.32 -1.03 -4.46
C THR A 507 6.73 -1.55 -3.09
N ILE A 508 7.74 -0.93 -2.47
CA ILE A 508 8.31 -1.37 -1.18
C ILE A 508 8.20 -0.22 -0.17
N THR A 509 7.30 -0.34 0.80
CA THR A 509 7.25 0.60 1.93
C THR A 509 8.29 0.21 2.98
N THR A 510 9.06 1.18 3.47
CA THR A 510 10.05 0.95 4.54
C THR A 510 9.39 0.77 5.91
N GLU A 511 10.18 0.36 6.89
CA GLU A 511 9.84 0.58 8.30
C GLU A 511 9.62 2.08 8.59
N SER A 512 8.84 2.36 9.63
CA SER A 512 8.55 3.71 10.13
C SER A 512 9.80 4.46 10.63
N PRO A 513 9.78 5.81 10.71
CA PRO A 513 10.98 6.59 10.94
C PRO A 513 11.51 6.40 12.36
N SER A 514 12.84 6.29 12.51
CA SER A 514 13.47 6.14 13.83
C SER A 514 13.24 7.40 14.69
N TYR A 515 13.39 7.29 16.02
CA TYR A 515 13.36 8.47 16.89
C TYR A 515 14.39 9.55 16.50
N SER A 516 15.51 9.14 15.89
CA SER A 516 16.49 10.04 15.29
C SER A 516 15.94 10.78 14.07
N ASP A 517 15.28 10.09 13.14
CA ASP A 517 14.71 10.70 11.94
C ASP A 517 13.56 11.64 12.31
N GLN A 518 12.68 11.22 13.22
CA GLN A 518 11.60 12.05 13.77
C GLN A 518 12.15 13.33 14.43
N LEU A 519 13.26 13.24 15.17
CA LEU A 519 13.92 14.39 15.77
C LEU A 519 14.52 15.32 14.71
N VAL A 520 15.20 14.77 13.68
CA VAL A 520 15.74 15.55 12.55
C VAL A 520 14.62 16.29 11.80
N VAL A 521 13.54 15.59 11.43
CA VAL A 521 12.34 16.17 10.81
C VAL A 521 11.72 17.26 11.70
N GLY A 522 11.62 17.05 13.01
CA GLY A 522 11.10 18.03 13.98
C GLY A 522 11.95 19.30 14.07
N ILE A 523 13.27 19.16 14.08
CA ILE A 523 14.23 20.27 14.03
C ILE A 523 14.10 21.03 12.71
N LEU A 524 14.05 20.34 11.57
CA LEU A 524 13.91 20.97 10.24
C LEU A 524 12.59 21.74 10.10
N ARG A 525 11.46 21.14 10.50
CA ARG A 525 10.14 21.82 10.53
C ARG A 525 10.18 23.09 11.40
N THR A 526 10.85 23.03 12.55
CA THR A 526 11.00 24.17 13.48
C THR A 526 11.87 25.28 12.87
N LEU A 527 12.99 24.94 12.23
CA LEU A 527 13.88 25.91 11.56
C LEU A 527 13.23 26.54 10.34
N ARG A 528 12.47 25.77 9.54
CA ARG A 528 11.68 26.25 8.42
C ARG A 528 10.57 27.21 8.90
N TRP A 529 9.80 26.81 9.93
CA TRP A 529 8.77 27.66 10.54
C TRP A 529 9.33 28.97 11.12
N LEU A 530 10.50 28.93 11.77
CA LEU A 530 11.21 30.13 12.24
C LEU A 530 11.59 31.05 11.07
N ASN A 531 12.14 30.50 9.99
CA ASN A 531 12.50 31.24 8.78
C ASN A 531 11.26 31.89 8.11
N GLU A 532 10.16 31.15 7.96
CA GLU A 532 8.89 31.64 7.42
C GLU A 532 8.25 32.74 8.30
N THR A 533 8.24 32.54 9.62
CA THR A 533 7.56 33.45 10.58
C THR A 533 8.35 34.73 10.85
N THR A 534 9.70 34.68 10.81
CA THR A 534 10.56 35.82 11.19
C THR A 534 11.25 36.50 10.01
N GLY A 535 11.29 35.86 8.83
CA GLY A 535 12.10 36.31 7.69
C GLY A 535 13.62 36.16 7.90
N ILE A 536 14.06 35.68 9.07
CA ILE A 536 15.48 35.45 9.37
C ILE A 536 15.92 34.15 8.71
N LYS A 537 16.77 34.26 7.68
CA LYS A 537 17.26 33.12 6.88
C LYS A 537 18.30 32.26 7.59
N LEU A 538 17.95 31.71 8.75
CA LEU A 538 18.78 30.81 9.58
C LEU A 538 19.35 29.64 8.77
N LEU A 539 18.51 29.01 7.93
CA LEU A 539 18.93 27.89 7.08
C LEU A 539 19.84 28.31 5.91
N SER A 540 19.72 29.52 5.36
CA SER A 540 20.53 29.92 4.20
C SER A 540 22.01 30.11 4.53
N GLY A 541 22.35 30.38 5.80
CA GLY A 541 23.74 30.42 6.26
C GLY A 541 24.41 29.04 6.24
N LEU A 542 23.69 27.99 6.66
CA LEU A 542 24.18 26.61 6.66
C LEU A 542 24.15 25.99 5.27
N ALA A 543 23.05 26.16 4.52
CA ALA A 543 22.95 25.72 3.13
C ALA A 543 24.00 26.41 2.25
N GLY A 544 24.09 27.75 2.30
CA GLY A 544 25.04 28.54 1.51
C GLY A 544 26.52 28.28 1.84
N ALA A 545 26.84 27.86 3.07
CA ALA A 545 28.18 27.41 3.45
C ALA A 545 28.50 25.96 3.01
N SER A 546 27.52 25.24 2.47
CA SER A 546 27.63 23.83 2.06
C SER A 546 27.61 23.63 0.52
N ILE A 547 27.39 24.70 -0.26
CA ILE A 547 27.41 24.67 -1.73
C ILE A 547 28.86 24.65 -2.22
N LEU A 548 29.20 23.65 -3.04
CA LEU A 548 30.56 23.33 -3.46
C LEU A 548 30.52 22.84 -4.92
N ALA A 549 30.95 23.66 -5.87
CA ALA A 549 31.01 23.26 -7.28
C ALA A 549 32.16 22.25 -7.59
N ASP A 550 33.11 22.10 -6.65
CA ASP A 550 34.25 21.19 -6.75
C ASP A 550 34.29 20.21 -5.55
N PRO A 551 34.67 18.94 -5.76
CA PRO A 551 34.68 17.90 -4.72
C PRO A 551 35.72 18.21 -3.62
N PRO A 552 35.32 18.26 -2.33
CA PRO A 552 36.25 18.61 -1.27
C PRO A 552 37.31 17.51 -1.02
N PRO A 553 38.61 17.84 -1.01
CA PRO A 553 39.69 16.84 -0.83
C PRO A 553 39.63 16.01 0.45
N LEU A 554 38.92 16.47 1.48
CA LEU A 554 38.68 15.71 2.71
C LEU A 554 37.76 14.50 2.47
N PHE A 555 36.71 14.68 1.65
CA PHE A 555 35.68 13.67 1.42
C PHE A 555 35.98 12.77 0.22
N THR A 556 36.90 13.17 -0.66
CA THR A 556 37.48 12.33 -1.72
C THR A 556 38.83 11.69 -1.38
N LEU A 557 39.32 11.83 -0.13
CA LEU A 557 40.60 11.24 0.29
C LEU A 557 40.68 9.73 -0.01
N GLY A 558 41.72 9.31 -0.74
CA GLY A 558 41.94 7.92 -1.16
C GLY A 558 41.30 7.52 -2.49
N LEU A 559 40.66 8.47 -3.19
CA LEU A 559 40.14 8.31 -4.55
C LEU A 559 40.98 9.12 -5.54
N ASP A 560 41.04 8.64 -6.77
CA ASP A 560 41.57 9.42 -7.89
C ASP A 560 40.47 10.34 -8.41
N VAL A 561 40.73 11.66 -8.36
CA VAL A 561 39.77 12.69 -8.75
C VAL A 561 40.35 13.52 -9.90
N THR A 562 39.65 13.56 -11.03
CA THR A 562 40.10 14.32 -12.21
C THR A 562 39.01 15.22 -12.78
N GLU A 563 39.42 16.31 -13.42
CA GLU A 563 38.51 17.25 -14.09
C GLU A 563 38.49 16.96 -15.60
N ARG A 564 37.30 16.70 -16.14
CA ARG A 564 37.02 16.58 -17.58
C ARG A 564 36.08 17.73 -18.01
N SER A 565 35.91 17.91 -19.32
CA SER A 565 34.98 18.90 -19.88
C SER A 565 34.13 18.28 -20.99
N TYR A 566 32.81 18.49 -20.94
CA TYR A 566 31.88 18.06 -21.98
C TYR A 566 30.84 19.16 -22.24
N ASN A 567 30.57 19.49 -23.52
CA ASN A 567 29.64 20.56 -23.91
C ASN A 567 29.85 21.92 -23.21
N GLY A 568 31.09 22.23 -22.79
CA GLY A 568 31.43 23.41 -22.00
C GLY A 568 31.10 23.32 -20.50
N TRP A 569 30.45 22.24 -20.06
CA TRP A 569 30.29 21.88 -18.65
C TRP A 569 31.60 21.31 -18.09
N LYS A 570 31.84 21.54 -16.80
CA LYS A 570 32.84 20.77 -16.05
C LYS A 570 32.23 19.41 -15.71
N VAL A 571 32.99 18.33 -15.84
CA VAL A 571 32.62 17.02 -15.31
C VAL A 571 33.70 16.56 -14.34
N TRP A 572 33.32 16.32 -13.10
CA TRP A 572 34.21 15.71 -12.11
C TRP A 572 34.16 14.20 -12.22
N GLU A 573 35.31 13.57 -12.37
CA GLU A 573 35.48 12.12 -12.30
C GLU A 573 36.01 11.76 -10.92
N ILE A 574 35.35 10.81 -10.25
CA ILE A 574 35.73 10.28 -8.94
C ILE A 574 35.83 8.76 -9.08
N ALA A 575 37.04 8.21 -9.03
CA ALA A 575 37.31 6.79 -9.23
C ALA A 575 38.08 6.18 -8.06
N SER A 576 37.89 4.88 -7.82
CA SER A 576 38.82 4.10 -7.01
C SER A 576 40.18 3.97 -7.73
N PRO A 577 41.33 3.96 -7.01
CA PRO A 577 42.64 3.64 -7.61
C PRO A 577 42.73 2.24 -8.24
N THR A 578 41.73 1.39 -8.00
CA THR A 578 41.45 0.18 -8.79
C THR A 578 39.98 0.21 -9.23
N PRO A 579 39.65 0.82 -10.39
CA PRO A 579 38.28 0.88 -10.89
C PRO A 579 37.74 -0.52 -11.20
N SER A 580 36.44 -0.73 -10.98
CA SER A 580 35.74 -1.97 -11.34
C SER A 580 35.56 -2.12 -12.86
N GLY A 581 35.41 -1.00 -13.57
CA GLY A 581 34.98 -0.92 -14.97
C GLY A 581 33.60 -0.26 -15.13
N GLU A 582 32.79 -0.31 -14.07
CA GLU A 582 31.47 0.34 -14.00
C GLU A 582 31.60 1.87 -14.01
N VAL A 583 30.65 2.53 -14.69
CA VAL A 583 30.54 3.99 -14.80
C VAL A 583 29.14 4.43 -14.35
N VAL A 584 29.09 5.40 -13.44
CA VAL A 584 27.85 6.01 -12.97
C VAL A 584 27.85 7.48 -13.36
N VAL A 585 26.88 7.93 -14.14
CA VAL A 585 26.62 9.36 -14.30
C VAL A 585 25.71 9.82 -13.16
N ALA A 586 26.20 10.75 -12.33
CA ALA A 586 25.47 11.26 -11.17
C ALA A 586 25.01 12.72 -11.41
N LEU A 587 23.69 12.94 -11.42
CA LEU A 587 23.05 14.24 -11.63
C LEU A 587 22.49 14.77 -10.32
N HIS A 588 23.02 15.91 -9.86
CA HIS A 588 22.76 16.40 -8.51
C HIS A 588 21.41 17.11 -8.32
N GLY A 589 20.90 17.13 -7.09
CA GLY A 589 19.71 17.89 -6.73
C GLY A 589 19.94 19.40 -6.61
N GLY A 590 19.11 20.06 -5.80
CA GLY A 590 19.18 21.51 -5.58
C GLY A 590 18.23 22.35 -6.47
N GLY A 591 17.13 21.75 -6.95
CA GLY A 591 16.04 22.49 -7.59
C GLY A 591 16.40 23.21 -8.89
N PHE A 592 17.44 22.77 -9.61
CA PHE A 592 18.06 23.49 -10.73
C PHE A 592 18.62 24.89 -10.39
N GLU A 593 18.59 25.34 -9.13
CA GLU A 593 19.01 26.69 -8.73
C GLU A 593 20.14 26.74 -7.70
N SER A 594 20.65 25.57 -7.29
CA SER A 594 21.85 25.41 -6.46
C SER A 594 22.80 24.40 -7.10
N GLU A 595 24.10 24.65 -6.99
CA GLU A 595 25.15 23.70 -7.38
C GLU A 595 25.14 22.47 -6.47
N ALA A 596 25.97 21.47 -6.80
CA ALA A 596 26.28 20.37 -5.89
C ALA A 596 26.67 20.87 -4.47
N ASN A 597 26.32 20.08 -3.46
CA ASN A 597 26.60 20.39 -2.06
C ASN A 597 27.33 19.23 -1.36
N ILE A 598 27.68 19.44 -0.09
CA ILE A 598 28.48 18.49 0.68
C ILE A 598 27.88 17.07 0.76
N LEU A 599 26.55 16.93 0.83
CA LEU A 599 25.88 15.63 0.90
C LEU A 599 26.15 14.84 -0.38
N HIS A 600 25.90 15.46 -1.54
CA HIS A 600 26.13 14.88 -2.86
C HIS A 600 27.59 14.41 -3.01
N TRP A 601 28.57 15.26 -2.66
CA TRP A 601 29.98 14.88 -2.75
C TRP A 601 30.37 13.75 -1.79
N THR A 602 29.80 13.71 -0.58
CA THR A 602 30.05 12.59 0.34
C THR A 602 29.42 11.29 -0.15
N ASP A 603 28.27 11.36 -0.80
CA ASP A 603 27.57 10.20 -1.36
C ASP A 603 28.30 9.63 -2.58
N TYR A 604 28.64 10.47 -3.56
CA TYR A 604 29.37 10.06 -4.77
C TYR A 604 30.75 9.50 -4.42
N ALA A 605 31.45 10.12 -3.46
CA ALA A 605 32.73 9.62 -2.97
C ALA A 605 32.59 8.38 -2.07
N GLN A 606 31.44 8.11 -1.46
CA GLN A 606 31.20 6.81 -0.82
C GLN A 606 30.95 5.73 -1.88
N MET A 607 30.08 5.99 -2.87
CA MET A 607 29.78 5.08 -3.97
C MET A 607 31.06 4.58 -4.67
N ALA A 608 31.97 5.48 -5.03
CA ALA A 608 33.25 5.13 -5.67
C ALA A 608 34.17 4.26 -4.78
N ARG A 609 34.11 4.39 -3.45
CA ARG A 609 34.87 3.55 -2.50
C ARG A 609 34.24 2.18 -2.32
N ASP A 610 32.94 2.14 -2.06
CA ASP A 610 32.23 0.96 -1.60
C ASP A 610 31.97 -0.04 -2.76
N THR A 611 32.02 0.44 -4.01
CA THR A 611 31.79 -0.36 -5.23
C THR A 611 32.98 -0.44 -6.18
N GLY A 612 33.93 0.50 -6.10
CA GLY A 612 35.00 0.65 -7.08
C GLY A 612 34.58 1.30 -8.41
N ALA A 613 33.32 1.70 -8.57
CA ALA A 613 32.81 2.34 -9.78
C ALA A 613 33.42 3.74 -10.02
N THR A 614 33.43 4.15 -11.29
CA THR A 614 33.82 5.51 -11.71
C THR A 614 32.58 6.40 -11.69
N VAL A 615 32.50 7.36 -10.77
CA VAL A 615 31.38 8.29 -10.68
C VAL A 615 31.72 9.58 -11.44
N LEU A 616 30.93 9.89 -12.46
CA LEU A 616 31.03 11.08 -13.32
C LEU A 616 29.94 12.08 -12.93
N VAL A 617 30.34 13.29 -12.54
CA VAL A 617 29.45 14.32 -11.99
C VAL A 617 29.49 15.57 -12.88
N PRO A 618 28.57 15.72 -13.85
CA PRO A 618 28.46 16.92 -14.67
C PRO A 618 27.94 18.11 -13.86
N ILE A 619 28.74 19.17 -13.75
CA ILE A 619 28.34 20.46 -13.19
C ILE A 619 27.69 21.27 -14.31
N TYR A 620 26.38 21.11 -14.44
CA TYR A 620 25.57 21.71 -15.50
C TYR A 620 25.08 23.13 -15.14
N PRO A 621 24.89 24.04 -16.12
CA PRO A 621 24.38 25.37 -15.88
C PRO A 621 23.04 25.40 -15.12
N LEU A 622 22.97 26.16 -14.03
CA LEU A 622 21.73 26.37 -13.26
C LEU A 622 20.67 27.17 -14.04
N ALA A 623 19.41 27.04 -13.62
CA ALA A 623 18.27 27.70 -14.25
C ALA A 623 18.25 29.22 -14.06
N PRO A 624 17.65 30.00 -14.98
CA PRO A 624 17.42 31.42 -14.78
C PRO A 624 16.53 31.65 -13.54
N PRO A 625 16.87 32.62 -12.66
CA PRO A 625 17.83 33.71 -12.88
C PRO A 625 19.28 33.44 -12.46
N LYS A 626 19.63 32.24 -11.95
CA LYS A 626 20.99 31.93 -11.47
C LYS A 626 22.02 31.82 -12.60
N SER A 627 21.67 31.10 -13.66
CA SER A 627 22.46 30.98 -14.89
C SER A 627 21.51 30.79 -16.09
N THR A 628 21.96 30.16 -17.18
CA THR A 628 21.21 30.05 -18.45
C THR A 628 20.69 28.65 -18.77
N GLY A 629 20.74 27.71 -17.83
CA GLY A 629 20.33 26.32 -18.06
C GLY A 629 18.82 26.15 -18.19
N THR A 630 18.38 25.38 -19.16
CA THR A 630 16.97 25.06 -19.41
C THR A 630 16.86 23.63 -19.92
N ALA A 631 15.68 23.04 -19.85
CA ALA A 631 15.40 21.76 -20.48
C ALA A 631 15.87 21.72 -21.95
N GLU A 632 15.56 22.77 -22.72
CA GLU A 632 15.98 22.96 -24.12
C GLU A 632 17.51 22.95 -24.34
N THR A 633 18.29 23.46 -23.39
CA THR A 633 19.75 23.59 -23.51
C THR A 633 20.54 22.47 -22.83
N LEU A 634 19.92 21.71 -21.93
CA LEU A 634 20.58 20.72 -21.09
C LEU A 634 20.16 19.28 -21.40
N VAL A 635 18.87 19.01 -21.68
CA VAL A 635 18.39 17.64 -21.95
C VAL A 635 19.01 17.04 -23.23
N PRO A 636 19.04 17.74 -24.39
CA PRO A 636 19.60 17.14 -25.60
C PRO A 636 21.09 16.78 -25.50
N PRO A 637 21.98 17.63 -24.93
CA PRO A 637 23.39 17.27 -24.76
C PRO A 637 23.65 16.26 -23.65
N MET A 638 22.76 16.10 -22.66
CA MET A 638 22.89 15.01 -21.67
C MET A 638 22.59 13.65 -22.30
N ALA A 639 21.58 13.58 -23.17
CA ALA A 639 21.34 12.40 -24.00
C ALA A 639 22.56 12.07 -24.90
N ASP A 640 23.20 13.09 -25.48
CA ASP A 640 24.45 12.90 -26.25
C ASP A 640 25.63 12.44 -25.36
N TYR A 641 25.71 12.90 -24.12
CA TYR A 641 26.75 12.50 -23.16
C TYR A 641 26.61 11.03 -22.74
N LEU A 642 25.38 10.61 -22.39
CA LEU A 642 25.08 9.22 -22.05
C LEU A 642 25.34 8.29 -23.24
N ALA A 643 24.93 8.66 -24.45
CA ALA A 643 25.18 7.88 -25.66
C ALA A 643 26.68 7.73 -25.97
N MET A 644 27.48 8.79 -25.74
CA MET A 644 28.94 8.73 -25.87
C MET A 644 29.56 7.76 -24.87
N LEU A 645 29.15 7.80 -23.59
CA LEU A 645 29.66 6.89 -22.56
C LEU A 645 29.28 5.43 -22.82
N ILE A 646 28.05 5.17 -23.26
CA ILE A 646 27.60 3.83 -23.68
C ILE A 646 28.44 3.30 -24.84
N ALA A 647 28.85 4.15 -25.77
CA ALA A 647 29.74 3.78 -26.88
C ALA A 647 31.22 3.60 -26.48
N GLU A 648 31.68 4.25 -25.39
CA GLU A 648 33.05 4.12 -24.87
C GLU A 648 33.21 2.91 -23.94
N HIS A 649 32.24 2.67 -23.06
CA HIS A 649 32.30 1.66 -21.98
C HIS A 649 31.45 0.40 -22.24
N GLY A 650 30.51 0.44 -23.19
CA GLY A 650 29.50 -0.60 -23.40
C GLY A 650 28.26 -0.38 -22.53
N VAL A 651 27.09 -0.77 -23.05
CA VAL A 651 25.78 -0.47 -22.44
C VAL A 651 25.64 -0.99 -21.01
N ASP A 652 26.06 -2.23 -20.76
CA ASP A 652 25.91 -2.90 -19.46
C ASP A 652 26.60 -2.13 -18.32
N ASN A 653 27.74 -1.50 -18.62
CA ASN A 653 28.65 -0.87 -17.65
C ASN A 653 28.34 0.62 -17.37
N VAL A 654 27.23 1.17 -17.91
CA VAL A 654 26.88 2.59 -17.76
C VAL A 654 25.51 2.73 -17.10
N SER A 655 25.49 3.19 -15.84
CA SER A 655 24.27 3.48 -15.07
C SER A 655 24.10 4.97 -14.79
N LEU A 656 22.87 5.35 -14.46
CA LEU A 656 22.44 6.74 -14.24
C LEU A 656 21.87 6.91 -12.82
N TYR A 657 22.43 7.83 -12.05
CA TYR A 657 21.99 8.18 -10.72
C TYR A 657 21.55 9.64 -10.68
N GLY A 658 20.43 9.96 -10.02
CA GLY A 658 19.99 11.35 -9.91
C GLY A 658 19.10 11.63 -8.72
N ASP A 659 19.36 12.73 -8.02
CA ASP A 659 18.56 13.14 -6.86
C ASP A 659 17.75 14.42 -7.13
N SER A 660 16.54 14.52 -6.55
CA SER A 660 15.70 15.71 -6.64
C SER A 660 15.48 16.17 -8.10
N ALA A 661 15.82 17.43 -8.42
CA ALA A 661 15.84 17.97 -9.78
C ALA A 661 16.78 17.23 -10.75
N GLY A 662 17.93 16.73 -10.27
CA GLY A 662 18.82 15.86 -11.05
C GLY A 662 18.18 14.52 -11.41
N GLY A 663 17.31 14.00 -10.55
CA GLY A 663 16.45 12.85 -10.85
C GLY A 663 15.43 13.13 -11.95
N SER A 664 14.79 14.31 -11.96
CA SER A 664 13.93 14.75 -13.08
C SER A 664 14.73 14.89 -14.38
N TYR A 665 15.94 15.44 -14.31
CA TYR A 665 16.84 15.62 -15.44
C TYR A 665 17.32 14.29 -16.03
N ALA A 666 17.60 13.30 -15.19
CA ALA A 666 17.94 11.93 -15.60
C ALA A 666 16.83 11.30 -16.45
N VAL A 667 15.57 11.36 -15.99
CA VAL A 667 14.42 10.82 -16.74
C VAL A 667 14.22 11.55 -18.06
N LEU A 668 14.32 12.89 -18.09
CA LEU A 668 14.19 13.67 -19.32
C LEU A 668 15.30 13.35 -20.34
N ALA A 669 16.54 13.14 -19.89
CA ALA A 669 17.64 12.73 -20.75
C ALA A 669 17.40 11.36 -21.39
N VAL A 670 16.96 10.37 -20.60
CA VAL A 670 16.59 9.04 -21.10
C VAL A 670 15.38 9.10 -22.03
N GLN A 671 14.35 9.89 -21.71
CA GLN A 671 13.19 10.10 -22.59
C GLN A 671 13.59 10.72 -23.94
N GLU A 672 14.56 11.64 -23.97
CA GLU A 672 15.12 12.18 -25.22
C GLU A 672 15.93 11.14 -26.00
N MET A 673 16.68 10.25 -25.34
CA MET A 673 17.34 9.09 -25.99
C MET A 673 16.31 8.16 -26.62
N LEU A 674 15.27 7.78 -25.86
CA LEU A 674 14.17 6.93 -26.34
C LEU A 674 13.40 7.57 -27.49
N ARG A 675 13.06 8.87 -27.39
CA ARG A 675 12.36 9.62 -28.45
C ARG A 675 13.17 9.65 -29.75
N ARG A 676 14.50 9.72 -29.69
CA ARG A 676 15.38 9.57 -30.87
C ARG A 676 15.39 8.13 -31.37
N CYS A 677 15.54 7.17 -30.48
CA CYS A 677 15.59 5.74 -30.81
C CYS A 677 14.32 5.26 -31.53
N ARG A 678 13.13 5.66 -31.05
CA ARG A 678 11.82 5.34 -31.66
C ARG A 678 11.65 5.91 -33.09
N ILE A 679 12.51 6.84 -33.53
CA ILE A 679 12.50 7.41 -34.89
C ILE A 679 13.50 6.69 -35.82
N ASP A 680 14.56 6.07 -35.28
CA ASP A 680 15.56 5.32 -36.05
C ASP A 680 15.21 3.83 -36.08
N VAL A 681 14.81 3.33 -37.25
CA VAL A 681 14.43 1.92 -37.47
C VAL A 681 15.58 0.91 -37.25
N THR A 682 16.80 1.36 -37.01
CA THR A 682 17.96 0.52 -36.65
C THR A 682 18.30 0.55 -35.16
N CYS A 683 17.67 1.43 -34.37
CA CYS A 683 17.93 1.56 -32.95
C CYS A 683 17.18 0.49 -32.14
N VAL A 684 17.86 -0.05 -31.12
CA VAL A 684 17.29 -0.97 -30.12
C VAL A 684 17.36 -0.26 -28.76
N PRO A 685 16.22 0.05 -28.11
CA PRO A 685 16.21 0.83 -26.86
C PRO A 685 17.15 0.30 -25.78
N SER A 686 17.14 -1.02 -25.54
CA SER A 686 18.01 -1.71 -24.57
C SER A 686 19.50 -1.77 -24.95
N GLN A 687 19.92 -1.11 -26.03
CA GLN A 687 21.31 -0.92 -26.44
C GLN A 687 21.67 0.57 -26.61
N ALA A 688 20.71 1.48 -26.36
CA ALA A 688 20.80 2.92 -26.68
C ALA A 688 20.47 3.83 -25.48
N GLN A 689 20.44 3.29 -24.26
CA GLN A 689 20.21 3.98 -23.00
C GLN A 689 21.05 3.33 -21.88
N PRO A 690 21.22 3.97 -20.70
CA PRO A 690 21.96 3.37 -19.58
C PRO A 690 21.41 1.99 -19.18
N SER A 691 22.24 1.08 -18.69
CA SER A 691 21.80 -0.25 -18.27
C SER A 691 20.82 -0.20 -17.09
N ARG A 692 20.98 0.78 -16.20
CA ARG A 692 20.22 0.96 -14.96
C ARG A 692 20.03 2.44 -14.63
N MET A 693 18.93 2.78 -13.95
CA MET A 693 18.67 4.11 -13.42
C MET A 693 18.21 4.06 -11.96
N VAL A 694 18.76 4.89 -11.08
CA VAL A 694 18.24 5.05 -9.71
C VAL A 694 18.05 6.52 -9.36
N LEU A 695 16.87 6.83 -8.83
CA LEU A 695 16.38 8.17 -8.59
C LEU A 695 16.05 8.33 -7.10
N VAL A 696 16.56 9.39 -6.47
CA VAL A 696 16.27 9.70 -5.05
C VAL A 696 15.44 10.97 -4.96
N SER A 697 14.24 10.87 -4.42
CA SER A 697 13.29 11.96 -4.26
C SER A 697 13.00 12.78 -5.55
N PRO A 698 12.81 12.14 -6.73
CA PRO A 698 12.73 12.85 -8.01
C PRO A 698 11.42 13.63 -8.19
N ALA A 699 11.48 14.81 -8.81
CA ALA A 699 10.28 15.58 -9.14
C ALA A 699 9.71 15.14 -10.51
N LEU A 700 8.93 14.06 -10.52
CA LEU A 700 8.45 13.42 -11.75
C LEU A 700 7.19 14.05 -12.36
N HIS A 701 6.41 14.78 -11.55
CA HIS A 701 5.25 15.57 -11.98
C HIS A 701 5.38 17.02 -11.50
N LEU A 702 6.05 17.87 -12.29
CA LEU A 702 6.47 19.23 -11.88
C LEU A 702 5.30 20.20 -11.64
N THR A 703 4.13 19.91 -12.18
CA THR A 703 2.93 20.77 -12.14
C THR A 703 1.83 20.29 -11.19
N LEU A 704 2.02 19.16 -10.49
CA LEU A 704 0.99 18.58 -9.62
C LEU A 704 0.64 19.51 -8.45
N LYS A 705 -0.67 19.74 -8.25
CA LYS A 705 -1.22 20.58 -7.18
C LYS A 705 -2.60 20.05 -6.77
N GLY A 706 -2.85 20.05 -5.47
CA GLY A 706 -4.16 19.76 -4.89
C GLY A 706 -4.08 19.74 -3.36
N PRO A 707 -5.23 19.66 -2.66
CA PRO A 707 -5.29 19.70 -1.21
C PRO A 707 -4.42 18.63 -0.52
N GLU A 708 -4.30 17.46 -1.13
CA GLU A 708 -3.45 16.35 -0.68
C GLU A 708 -1.94 16.69 -0.78
N VAL A 709 -1.48 17.29 -1.87
CA VAL A 709 -0.09 17.81 -1.97
C VAL A 709 0.12 18.98 -1.00
N ASP A 710 -0.89 19.80 -0.76
CA ASP A 710 -0.79 20.95 0.15
C ASP A 710 -0.88 20.62 1.64
N ALA A 711 -1.46 19.47 1.99
CA ALA A 711 -1.47 18.92 3.35
C ALA A 711 -0.11 18.33 3.77
N ILE A 712 0.74 17.90 2.83
CA ILE A 712 2.07 17.34 3.15
C ILE A 712 2.99 18.45 3.69
N ASP A 713 3.32 18.36 4.97
CA ASP A 713 4.22 19.32 5.64
C ASP A 713 5.69 18.95 5.46
N ASP A 714 6.20 19.20 4.24
CA ASP A 714 7.55 18.86 3.79
C ASP A 714 8.64 19.65 4.54
N PRO A 715 9.54 18.99 5.29
CA PRO A 715 10.57 19.65 6.09
C PRO A 715 11.70 20.30 5.28
N ILE A 716 11.82 20.00 3.99
CA ILE A 716 12.95 20.40 3.13
C ILE A 716 12.51 21.33 2.00
N LEU A 717 11.44 20.98 1.26
CA LEU A 717 11.11 21.68 0.02
C LEU A 717 10.47 23.07 0.28
N PRO A 718 10.96 24.13 -0.40
CA PRO A 718 10.48 25.49 -0.18
C PRO A 718 9.07 25.73 -0.77
N ARG A 719 8.24 26.43 0.01
CA ARG A 719 6.93 26.96 -0.42
C ARG A 719 7.15 28.21 -1.29
N HIS A 720 7.22 28.06 -2.61
CA HIS A 720 7.31 29.17 -3.57
C HIS A 720 5.95 29.86 -3.79
N ALA A 721 5.93 31.19 -3.96
CA ALA A 721 4.73 31.88 -4.42
C ALA A 721 4.50 31.70 -5.94
N PRO A 722 3.29 31.93 -6.48
CA PRO A 722 3.02 31.80 -7.91
C PRO A 722 3.91 32.73 -8.76
N GLY A 723 4.78 32.14 -9.58
CA GLY A 723 5.75 32.86 -10.42
C GLY A 723 7.15 32.98 -9.83
N GLU A 724 7.37 32.49 -8.61
CA GLU A 724 8.71 32.32 -8.02
C GLU A 724 9.27 30.92 -8.30
N GLY A 725 10.59 30.82 -8.46
CA GLY A 725 11.30 29.55 -8.66
C GLY A 725 12.21 29.51 -9.89
N PRO A 726 12.85 28.35 -10.16
CA PRO A 726 13.74 28.13 -11.30
C PRO A 726 12.97 28.11 -12.63
N ARG A 727 13.39 28.92 -13.61
CA ARG A 727 12.81 28.90 -14.98
C ARG A 727 13.40 27.79 -15.85
N TRP A 728 13.38 26.55 -15.32
CA TRP A 728 13.88 25.33 -15.98
C TRP A 728 13.24 25.10 -17.36
N ASN A 729 11.94 25.39 -17.46
CA ASN A 729 11.15 25.32 -18.70
C ASN A 729 11.62 26.29 -19.81
N GLY A 730 12.37 27.34 -19.47
CA GLY A 730 12.80 28.36 -20.42
C GLY A 730 11.62 29.08 -21.09
N ASN A 731 11.37 28.75 -22.36
CA ASN A 731 10.27 29.29 -23.17
C ASN A 731 9.10 28.30 -23.34
N TRP A 732 9.21 27.06 -22.85
CA TRP A 732 8.20 26.01 -23.00
C TRP A 732 7.20 26.02 -21.83
N SER A 733 6.09 25.28 -21.96
CA SER A 733 5.16 25.08 -20.83
C SER A 733 5.82 24.26 -19.72
N MET A 734 5.36 24.44 -18.48
CA MET A 734 5.68 23.51 -17.39
C MET A 734 4.98 22.14 -17.58
N ASP A 735 4.03 22.03 -18.50
CA ASP A 735 3.37 20.78 -18.91
C ASP A 735 3.89 20.26 -20.27
N ASP A 736 5.01 20.79 -20.76
CA ASP A 736 5.65 20.28 -21.98
C ASP A 736 6.38 18.94 -21.70
N PRO A 737 6.23 17.91 -22.54
CA PRO A 737 6.87 16.59 -22.34
C PRO A 737 8.40 16.63 -22.32
N ARG A 738 9.03 17.73 -22.78
CA ARG A 738 10.48 17.92 -22.71
C ARG A 738 10.94 18.61 -21.41
N VAL A 739 10.00 19.07 -20.58
CA VAL A 739 10.23 19.78 -19.31
C VAL A 739 9.83 18.94 -18.11
N ASN A 740 8.73 18.20 -18.22
CA ASN A 740 8.02 17.57 -17.10
C ASN A 740 7.88 16.06 -17.36
N PRO A 741 8.58 15.18 -16.60
CA PRO A 741 8.74 13.77 -16.97
C PRO A 741 7.43 13.01 -17.23
N ILE A 742 6.39 13.23 -16.43
CA ILE A 742 5.09 12.58 -16.60
C ILE A 742 4.32 13.03 -17.86
N ALA A 743 4.65 14.19 -18.44
CA ALA A 743 3.90 14.77 -19.55
C ALA A 743 4.17 14.10 -20.90
N GLY A 744 5.19 13.24 -21.00
CA GLY A 744 5.43 12.40 -22.18
C GLY A 744 4.23 11.51 -22.53
N GLU A 745 3.83 11.47 -23.80
CA GLU A 745 2.68 10.64 -24.25
C GLU A 745 2.93 9.14 -24.03
N ASP A 746 4.18 8.71 -24.19
CA ASP A 746 4.63 7.31 -24.15
C ASP A 746 5.92 7.21 -23.31
N LEU A 747 5.77 6.71 -22.08
CA LEU A 747 6.84 6.50 -21.10
C LEU A 747 7.54 5.14 -21.23
N THR A 748 7.14 4.28 -22.17
CA THR A 748 7.53 2.86 -22.21
C THR A 748 9.01 2.64 -22.53
N GLY A 749 9.57 1.50 -22.10
CA GLY A 749 10.94 1.11 -22.46
C GLY A 749 12.06 1.91 -21.80
N LEU A 750 11.78 2.64 -20.71
CA LEU A 750 12.81 3.12 -19.77
C LEU A 750 13.74 1.96 -19.34
N PRO A 751 15.00 2.24 -18.95
CA PRO A 751 15.85 1.22 -18.35
C PRO A 751 15.28 0.81 -16.98
N PRO A 752 15.66 -0.35 -16.44
CA PRO A 752 15.35 -0.73 -15.07
C PRO A 752 15.62 0.41 -14.09
N THR A 753 14.54 0.88 -13.46
CA THR A 753 14.49 2.13 -12.72
C THR A 753 14.10 1.85 -11.27
N THR A 754 14.83 2.40 -10.31
CA THR A 754 14.35 2.50 -8.92
C THR A 754 14.10 3.94 -8.53
N VAL A 755 12.94 4.23 -7.93
CA VAL A 755 12.59 5.51 -7.31
C VAL A 755 12.55 5.35 -5.80
N TYR A 756 13.39 6.08 -5.07
CA TYR A 756 13.27 6.24 -3.60
C TYR A 756 12.50 7.52 -3.31
N ILE A 757 11.48 7.49 -2.46
CA ILE A 757 10.58 8.64 -2.22
C ILE A 757 10.00 8.60 -0.80
N GLY A 758 10.09 9.67 -0.03
CA GLY A 758 9.60 9.72 1.36
C GLY A 758 8.16 10.20 1.49
N THR A 759 7.36 9.66 2.43
CA THR A 759 5.95 10.07 2.58
C THR A 759 5.75 11.48 3.15
N LEU A 760 6.81 12.14 3.64
CA LEU A 760 6.79 13.56 4.00
C LEU A 760 7.17 14.49 2.85
N GLU A 761 7.34 13.99 1.63
CA GLU A 761 7.70 14.81 0.47
C GLU A 761 6.49 15.33 -0.31
N LYS A 762 6.49 16.61 -0.67
CA LYS A 762 5.51 17.16 -1.63
C LYS A 762 5.59 16.51 -3.03
N LEU A 763 6.69 15.82 -3.33
CA LEU A 763 6.88 15.09 -4.59
C LEU A 763 6.29 13.68 -4.56
N TYR A 764 5.93 13.14 -3.39
CA TYR A 764 5.46 11.77 -3.24
C TYR A 764 4.26 11.43 -4.14
N PRO A 765 3.15 12.21 -4.15
CA PRO A 765 2.04 11.95 -5.06
C PRO A 765 2.42 12.05 -6.54
N GLY A 766 3.43 12.87 -6.88
CA GLY A 766 3.94 13.00 -8.25
C GLY A 766 4.79 11.81 -8.71
N ALA A 767 5.51 11.17 -7.79
CA ALA A 767 6.24 9.93 -8.06
C ALA A 767 5.28 8.74 -8.23
N ILE A 768 4.25 8.65 -7.40
CA ILE A 768 3.18 7.64 -7.53
C ILE A 768 2.40 7.84 -8.84
N ALA A 769 2.00 9.07 -9.19
CA ALA A 769 1.35 9.34 -10.46
C ALA A 769 2.21 8.99 -11.69
N PHE A 770 3.54 9.15 -11.60
CA PHE A 770 4.46 8.73 -12.66
C PHE A 770 4.56 7.20 -12.76
N ARG A 771 4.64 6.49 -11.61
CA ARG A 771 4.57 5.02 -11.53
C ARG A 771 3.29 4.55 -12.22
N ASP A 772 2.13 5.01 -11.77
CA ASP A 772 0.82 4.56 -12.24
C ASP A 772 0.64 4.83 -13.74
N LYS A 773 1.14 5.98 -14.24
CA LYS A 773 1.15 6.25 -15.68
C LYS A 773 2.05 5.29 -16.45
N LEU A 774 3.31 5.08 -16.02
CA LEU A 774 4.21 4.13 -16.71
C LEU A 774 3.59 2.73 -16.74
N LEU A 775 3.07 2.26 -15.61
CA LEU A 775 2.51 0.92 -15.49
C LEU A 775 1.16 0.76 -16.20
N SER A 776 0.47 1.85 -16.55
CA SER A 776 -0.68 1.83 -17.47
C SER A 776 -0.29 1.71 -18.96
N GLN A 777 1.00 1.86 -19.29
CA GLN A 777 1.52 1.87 -20.66
C GLN A 777 2.46 0.68 -20.95
N ASP A 778 3.26 0.29 -19.95
CA ASP A 778 4.11 -0.89 -19.93
C ASP A 778 4.05 -1.50 -18.51
N PRO A 779 3.09 -2.40 -18.24
CA PRO A 779 2.99 -3.08 -16.94
C PRO A 779 4.12 -4.11 -16.72
N THR A 780 4.98 -4.32 -17.72
CA THR A 780 6.22 -5.11 -17.64
C THR A 780 7.47 -4.27 -17.45
N ALA A 781 7.33 -2.95 -17.27
CA ALA A 781 8.44 -2.06 -16.98
C ALA A 781 9.09 -2.42 -15.64
N ASP A 782 10.41 -2.64 -15.66
CA ASP A 782 11.23 -2.85 -14.47
C ASP A 782 11.33 -1.52 -13.69
N LEU A 783 10.29 -1.23 -12.90
CA LEU A 783 10.17 -0.07 -12.03
C LEU A 783 9.95 -0.52 -10.59
N THR A 784 10.93 -0.24 -9.74
CA THR A 784 10.79 -0.35 -8.27
C THR A 784 10.52 1.03 -7.66
N VAL A 785 9.57 1.13 -6.73
CA VAL A 785 9.31 2.35 -5.95
C VAL A 785 9.46 2.05 -4.47
N VAL A 786 10.52 2.58 -3.83
CA VAL A 786 10.78 2.45 -2.40
C VAL A 786 10.21 3.65 -1.65
N ILE A 787 9.11 3.43 -0.94
CA ILE A 787 8.37 4.44 -0.18
C ILE A 787 8.92 4.51 1.24
N GLY A 788 9.66 5.56 1.56
CA GLY A 788 10.17 5.83 2.90
C GLY A 788 9.07 6.31 3.84
N ASP A 789 8.55 5.43 4.71
CA ASP A 789 7.53 5.81 5.69
C ASP A 789 8.08 6.84 6.70
N GLY A 790 7.35 7.93 6.85
CA GLY A 790 7.73 9.11 7.63
C GLY A 790 9.04 9.76 7.21
N GLN A 791 9.59 9.42 6.04
CA GLN A 791 10.88 9.92 5.58
C GLN A 791 10.77 11.23 4.78
N MET A 792 11.85 12.00 4.81
CA MET A 792 11.97 13.33 4.21
C MET A 792 12.64 13.33 2.83
N HIS A 793 12.58 14.47 2.12
CA HIS A 793 13.28 14.66 0.85
C HIS A 793 14.79 14.36 0.98
N GLY A 794 15.31 13.50 0.10
CA GLY A 794 16.70 13.07 0.09
C GLY A 794 17.05 11.95 1.08
N TRP A 795 16.08 11.29 1.73
CA TRP A 795 16.35 10.32 2.81
C TRP A 795 17.26 9.14 2.44
N ALA A 796 17.30 8.74 1.16
CA ALA A 796 18.13 7.63 0.68
C ALA A 796 19.53 8.04 0.17
N LEU A 797 19.91 9.32 0.31
CA LEU A 797 21.28 9.79 0.03
C LEU A 797 22.28 9.27 1.07
N GLY A 798 23.41 8.76 0.62
CA GLY A 798 24.50 8.28 1.49
C GLY A 798 25.53 9.36 1.85
N GLY A 799 26.73 8.92 2.22
CA GLY A 799 27.79 9.81 2.69
C GLY A 799 27.60 10.23 4.14
N ILE A 800 27.37 11.53 4.39
CA ILE A 800 27.08 12.03 5.75
C ILE A 800 25.67 11.57 6.16
N VAL A 801 25.60 10.77 7.22
CA VAL A 801 24.35 10.20 7.75
C VAL A 801 23.44 11.30 8.31
N VAL A 802 22.51 11.77 7.48
CA VAL A 802 21.41 12.69 7.84
C VAL A 802 20.10 11.97 8.15
N ASN A 803 20.05 10.67 7.91
CA ASN A 803 18.89 9.79 8.07
C ASN A 803 19.37 8.38 8.43
N SER A 804 18.70 7.67 9.34
CA SER A 804 19.17 6.34 9.77
C SER A 804 18.98 5.27 8.69
N GLN A 805 17.90 5.36 7.90
CA GLN A 805 17.59 4.36 6.88
C GLN A 805 18.47 4.50 5.63
N ALA A 806 19.10 5.66 5.39
CA ALA A 806 20.09 5.85 4.33
C ALA A 806 21.16 4.74 4.31
N GLN A 807 21.70 4.39 5.49
CA GLN A 807 22.74 3.35 5.60
C GLN A 807 22.22 1.94 5.34
N VAL A 808 20.95 1.67 5.67
CA VAL A 808 20.27 0.39 5.43
C VAL A 808 20.04 0.17 3.93
N TRP A 809 19.62 1.21 3.22
CA TRP A 809 19.24 1.12 1.80
C TRP A 809 20.39 1.36 0.82
N ARG A 810 21.50 1.97 1.23
CA ARG A 810 22.64 2.25 0.31
C ARG A 810 23.16 1.03 -0.46
N PRO A 811 23.30 -0.18 0.15
CA PRO A 811 23.69 -1.40 -0.58
C PRO A 811 22.66 -1.85 -1.62
N ASN A 812 21.37 -1.56 -1.40
CA ASN A 812 20.31 -1.87 -2.37
C ASN A 812 20.41 -0.92 -3.59
N VAL A 813 20.62 0.37 -3.36
CA VAL A 813 20.91 1.35 -4.44
C VAL A 813 22.13 0.93 -5.26
N TYR A 814 23.22 0.47 -4.63
CA TYR A 814 24.41 0.01 -5.37
C TYR A 814 24.12 -1.22 -6.26
N ARG A 815 23.30 -2.18 -5.80
CA ARG A 815 22.86 -3.31 -6.65
C ARG A 815 21.93 -2.89 -7.77
N GLN A 816 21.01 -1.96 -7.50
CA GLN A 816 20.07 -1.42 -8.50
C GLN A 816 20.80 -0.64 -9.61
N LEU A 817 21.92 0.01 -9.30
CA LEU A 817 22.86 0.60 -10.27
C LEU A 817 23.79 -0.44 -10.95
N GLY A 818 23.68 -1.74 -10.63
CA GLY A 818 24.51 -2.82 -11.18
C GLY A 818 25.87 -3.04 -10.48
N LEU A 819 26.23 -2.18 -9.53
CA LEU A 819 27.60 -2.02 -9.01
C LEU A 819 28.01 -3.08 -7.96
N LEU A 820 27.09 -3.95 -7.54
CA LEU A 820 27.33 -5.04 -6.58
C LEU A 820 26.57 -6.31 -6.98
N PRO A 821 27.11 -7.52 -6.73
CA PRO A 821 26.44 -8.77 -7.11
C PRO A 821 25.05 -8.96 -6.48
N THR A 822 24.09 -9.29 -7.33
CA THR A 822 22.73 -9.71 -6.97
C THR A 822 22.71 -11.03 -6.20
N ASP A 823 23.63 -11.94 -6.52
CA ASP A 823 23.72 -13.33 -6.00
C ASP A 823 24.17 -13.44 -4.53
N SER A 824 24.00 -12.37 -3.75
CA SER A 824 24.27 -12.32 -2.31
C SER A 824 22.96 -12.35 -1.53
N ARG A 825 22.81 -13.31 -0.59
CA ARG A 825 21.59 -13.60 0.20
C ARG A 825 21.20 -12.51 1.22
N ARG A 826 21.25 -11.24 0.81
CA ARG A 826 20.90 -10.04 1.58
C ARG A 826 20.47 -8.91 0.64
N TYR A 827 19.28 -9.01 0.06
CA TYR A 827 18.41 -7.82 0.13
C TYR A 827 18.42 -7.36 1.59
N VAL A 828 18.51 -6.06 1.87
CA VAL A 828 18.51 -5.60 3.27
C VAL A 828 17.09 -5.54 3.83
N THR A 829 16.38 -6.67 3.77
CA THR A 829 15.47 -7.07 4.85
C THR A 829 16.34 -7.31 6.07
N LEU A 830 16.33 -6.35 7.00
CA LEU A 830 17.13 -6.42 8.21
C LEU A 830 16.50 -7.43 9.16
N ALA A 831 17.11 -8.61 9.27
CA ALA A 831 16.75 -9.57 10.31
C ALA A 831 17.06 -8.95 11.70
N VAL A 832 15.99 -8.74 12.45
CA VAL A 832 15.83 -8.32 13.84
C VAL A 832 17.05 -8.50 14.77
N ALA A 833 17.30 -7.49 15.61
CA ALA A 833 18.13 -7.56 16.82
C ALA A 833 17.63 -6.55 17.88
#